data_AF-A0A5C1AP33-F1
#
_entry.id   AF-A0A5C1AP33-F1
#
_cell.length_a   1.000
_cell.length_b   1.000
_cell.length_c   1.000
_cell.angle_alpha   90.00
_cell.angle_beta   90.00
_cell.angle_gamma   90.00
#
_symmetry.space_group_name_H-M   'P 1'
#
loop_
_entity.id
_entity.type
_entity.pdbx_description
1 polymer ?
#
loop_
_entity_poly.entity_id
_entity_poly.type
_entity_poly.pdbx_seq_one_letter_code
_entity_poly.pdbx_strand_id
1 'polypeptide(L)'
;MRKLPASLLSEFAALDPRDLPSYFGNQLFPADSPWNQNISAAPVAENSAAIIGRIMNRSGNRGIHPDFGNPITDGALYGIPVNVVDSSTPKVNVYIPPDDGYPSESDNVPVPIPAGAVIEGDGPTGPNPSSDRGDSHLLVYDKSANVLYELYNATRPGETTFPYGGTKPSNVWGAYQISFWDLNTNDFRTLGWTSADAAGLPILPGLLRPDEALPASEGGQGAITHALRVTVVQTRDDYVFPASHAASSRTDADLPRMGERFRLRPDFVIPSNWSPATRVVAQAMKDYGLIVADNGSDFYFQGTPSDQWDMDAILKLQGIKPSDFQVVDLKPTVTAVSVVSGPTAGGTAVTITGANFSGAAGNLHVSFGGVETTAFTIVSDSRIDVVTPPHSAGSVDVRVRSGSTQSDADGDPVFFGYGESTPSAADLFTFSDASSPPTTPPTSPPPTSPPPASPPPASPPPASPPPSASPPPTSPPISPPPASPPPTSPPASPPPTSPPPTSPPTSPPAHTIGHDPFALGVGPSIQFRNSDQTIAWTLTPFPDLPVSVRTASGDFNGDGTPDVVAGTGPGSASRVRVLDGKTQRELFAFAPFEAAFTGGVYVAVGDLDGDGIADLAVTPDEGGGPRVDVYSGKTFLKVAGFFGIDDPNFRGGARAALGDMNGDGADDLIVAAGFGGGPRVAGFDGKSVVANAPRKLFADFFAFEPTLRNGIFVAAGDTDGDGIADLIAGGGPGGGPRVLVFGGQQLRTNQYVPLANFFAGDVDSRGGVRVSADDLDGDGRADILTGAGSDSGSGVAAYRGKDLAAVGQPPTAFEFEAADDSADGVFVG
;
A
#
# COMPACT_ATOMS: atom_id res chain seq x y z
N MET A 1 30.86 -3.12 25.47
CA MET A 1 30.70 -4.06 24.35
C MET A 1 30.99 -3.30 23.07
N ARG A 2 31.97 -3.74 22.26
CA ARG A 2 32.29 -3.07 20.98
C ARG A 2 31.14 -3.31 20.00
N LYS A 3 30.54 -2.23 19.49
CA LYS A 3 29.60 -2.27 18.36
C LYS A 3 30.33 -2.87 17.16
N LEU A 4 29.82 -3.98 16.64
CA LEU A 4 30.24 -4.52 15.35
C LEU A 4 29.70 -3.61 14.23
N PRO A 5 30.42 -3.48 13.10
CA PRO A 5 30.05 -2.62 11.99
C PRO A 5 28.82 -3.17 11.23
N ALA A 6 27.98 -2.25 10.74
CA ALA A 6 26.72 -2.51 10.03
C ALA A 6 26.85 -3.26 8.69
N SER A 7 28.06 -3.58 8.24
CA SER A 7 28.33 -4.23 6.95
C SER A 7 28.14 -5.76 6.95
N LEU A 8 27.46 -6.32 7.97
CA LEU A 8 27.17 -7.76 8.10
C LEU A 8 25.67 -8.05 8.25
N LEU A 9 24.79 -7.05 8.08
CA LEU A 9 23.33 -7.19 8.28
C LEU A 9 22.50 -7.30 6.99
N SER A 10 23.12 -7.53 5.83
CA SER A 10 22.39 -7.53 4.55
C SER A 10 22.68 -8.77 3.71
N GLU A 11 22.07 -9.90 4.05
CA GLU A 11 21.79 -10.96 3.08
C GLU A 11 20.63 -11.86 3.55
N PHE A 12 19.54 -11.25 4.04
CA PHE A 12 18.23 -11.93 4.01
C PHE A 12 17.63 -11.65 2.63
N ALA A 13 17.83 -12.59 1.69
CA ALA A 13 17.07 -12.58 0.44
C ALA A 13 15.59 -12.79 0.78
N ALA A 14 14.72 -11.97 0.19
CA ALA A 14 13.29 -12.07 0.39
C ALA A 14 12.80 -13.48 0.03
N LEU A 15 12.00 -14.08 0.92
CA LEU A 15 11.09 -15.17 0.56
C LEU A 15 10.28 -14.72 -0.68
N ASP A 16 9.79 -15.66 -1.50
CA ASP A 16 8.88 -15.38 -2.65
C ASP A 16 7.99 -14.15 -2.35
N PRO A 17 7.80 -13.20 -3.29
CA PRO A 17 7.10 -11.94 -3.02
C PRO A 17 5.75 -12.22 -2.35
N ARG A 18 5.69 -11.92 -1.06
CA ARG A 18 4.48 -11.98 -0.24
C ARG A 18 4.00 -10.54 -0.09
N ASP A 19 2.75 -10.30 -0.45
CA ASP A 19 2.06 -9.08 -0.05
C ASP A 19 1.89 -9.16 1.48
N LEU A 20 2.77 -8.49 2.22
CA LEU A 20 2.73 -8.48 3.67
C LEU A 20 1.73 -7.44 4.17
N PRO A 21 1.03 -7.71 5.28
CA PRO A 21 0.06 -6.78 5.81
C PRO A 21 0.76 -5.47 6.16
N SER A 22 0.21 -4.36 5.66
CA SER A 22 0.65 -3.03 6.06
C SER A 22 -0.44 -2.34 6.88
N TYR A 23 -0.03 -1.59 7.90
CA TYR A 23 -0.91 -0.78 8.74
C TYR A 23 -0.30 0.60 8.90
N PHE A 24 -1.00 1.61 8.37
CA PHE A 24 -0.48 2.98 8.22
C PHE A 24 0.86 3.04 7.45
N GLY A 25 1.02 2.20 6.42
CA GLY A 25 2.20 2.16 5.56
C GLY A 25 3.38 1.35 6.10
N ASN A 26 3.30 0.85 7.33
CA ASN A 26 4.33 0.00 7.92
C ASN A 26 3.92 -1.48 7.87
N GLN A 27 4.89 -2.37 7.69
CA GLN A 27 4.66 -3.80 7.90
C GLN A 27 4.61 -4.09 9.40
N LEU A 28 3.57 -4.79 9.85
CA LEU A 28 3.42 -5.17 11.28
C LEU A 28 4.31 -6.36 11.68
N PHE A 29 4.95 -7.00 10.70
CA PHE A 29 5.76 -8.19 10.88
C PHE A 29 6.89 -8.24 9.86
N PRO A 30 8.06 -8.78 10.23
CA PRO A 30 9.02 -9.26 9.25
C PRO A 30 8.44 -10.36 8.34
N ALA A 31 8.98 -10.47 7.13
CA ALA A 31 8.49 -11.41 6.11
C ALA A 31 8.50 -12.88 6.53
N ASP A 32 9.47 -13.26 7.37
CA ASP A 32 9.70 -14.60 7.89
C ASP A 32 9.07 -14.83 9.29
N SER A 33 8.22 -13.89 9.72
CA SER A 33 7.45 -14.04 10.94
C SER A 33 6.54 -15.28 10.86
N PRO A 34 6.42 -16.05 11.96
CA PRO A 34 5.48 -17.18 12.04
C PRO A 34 4.01 -16.79 11.84
N TRP A 35 3.66 -15.52 12.01
CA TRP A 35 2.33 -15.00 11.67
C TRP A 35 2.08 -15.02 10.16
N ASN A 36 3.10 -14.72 9.36
CA ASN A 36 3.05 -14.66 7.88
C ASN A 36 3.30 -16.01 7.21
N GLN A 37 3.53 -17.08 7.99
CA GLN A 37 3.78 -18.41 7.42
C GLN A 37 2.52 -18.94 6.75
N ASN A 38 2.58 -19.19 5.44
CA ASN A 38 1.55 -19.93 4.74
C ASN A 38 1.63 -21.41 5.14
N ILE A 39 0.56 -21.90 5.75
CA ILE A 39 0.42 -23.26 6.27
C ILE A 39 -0.55 -24.09 5.45
N SER A 40 -1.02 -23.62 4.28
CA SER A 40 -2.03 -24.32 3.46
C SER A 40 -1.64 -25.77 3.14
N ALA A 41 -0.35 -26.01 2.93
CA ALA A 41 0.24 -27.31 2.61
C ALA A 41 0.86 -28.05 3.82
N ALA A 42 0.84 -27.46 5.02
CA ALA A 42 1.43 -28.09 6.21
C ALA A 42 0.79 -29.47 6.50
N PRO A 43 1.57 -30.46 6.96
CA PRO A 43 1.03 -31.73 7.42
C PRO A 43 0.02 -31.55 8.56
N VAL A 44 -0.92 -32.49 8.69
CA VAL A 44 -1.85 -32.52 9.82
C VAL A 44 -1.14 -33.15 11.01
N ALA A 45 -1.24 -32.54 12.19
CA ALA A 45 -0.67 -33.10 13.41
C ALA A 45 -1.34 -34.44 13.77
N GLU A 46 -0.56 -35.40 14.27
CA GLU A 46 -1.04 -36.76 14.59
C GLU A 46 -2.20 -36.74 15.60
N ASN A 47 -2.14 -35.86 16.60
CA ASN A 47 -3.15 -35.70 17.64
C ASN A 47 -4.26 -34.69 17.29
N SER A 48 -4.31 -34.19 16.05
CA SER A 48 -5.29 -33.18 15.60
C SER A 48 -6.74 -33.58 15.90
N ALA A 49 -7.12 -34.83 15.59
CA ALA A 49 -8.48 -35.31 15.83
C ALA A 49 -8.84 -35.37 17.32
N ALA A 50 -7.86 -35.67 18.19
CA ALA A 50 -8.08 -35.70 19.63
C ALA A 50 -8.28 -34.28 20.19
N ILE A 51 -7.43 -33.33 19.80
CA ILE A 51 -7.53 -31.91 20.20
C ILE A 51 -8.87 -31.31 19.76
N ILE A 52 -9.22 -31.45 18.48
CA ILE A 52 -10.49 -30.94 17.95
C ILE A 52 -11.67 -31.62 18.65
N GLY A 53 -11.58 -32.93 18.90
CA GLY A 53 -12.59 -33.69 19.65
C GLY A 53 -12.81 -33.15 21.08
N ARG A 54 -11.74 -32.76 21.80
CA ARG A 54 -11.87 -32.14 23.14
C ARG A 54 -12.59 -30.81 23.09
N ILE A 55 -12.27 -29.97 22.11
CA ILE A 55 -12.93 -28.67 21.92
C ILE A 55 -14.41 -28.88 21.55
N MET A 56 -14.70 -29.77 20.61
CA MET A 56 -16.07 -30.10 20.21
C MET A 56 -16.94 -30.60 21.37
N ASN A 57 -16.39 -31.48 22.23
CA ASN A 57 -17.12 -31.99 23.39
C ASN A 57 -17.46 -30.90 24.40
N ARG A 58 -16.63 -29.87 24.50
CA ARG A 58 -16.82 -28.74 25.42
C ARG A 58 -17.73 -27.66 24.83
N SER A 59 -17.53 -27.29 23.57
CA SER A 59 -18.29 -26.25 22.89
C SER A 59 -19.63 -26.74 22.33
N GLY A 60 -19.84 -28.05 22.25
CA GLY A 60 -20.96 -28.67 21.55
C GLY A 60 -20.85 -28.56 20.03
N ASN A 61 -19.63 -28.42 19.50
CA ASN A 61 -19.35 -28.07 18.11
C ASN A 61 -20.10 -26.82 17.65
N ARG A 62 -20.26 -25.83 18.54
CA ARG A 62 -20.82 -24.52 18.20
C ARG A 62 -19.91 -23.84 17.18
N GLY A 63 -20.50 -23.00 16.32
CA GLY A 63 -19.71 -22.25 15.34
C GLY A 63 -18.65 -21.37 15.98
N ILE A 64 -17.60 -21.08 15.23
CA ILE A 64 -16.60 -20.08 15.62
C ILE A 64 -17.28 -18.73 15.84
N HIS A 65 -16.75 -17.90 16.72
CA HIS A 65 -17.37 -16.63 17.09
C HIS A 65 -16.46 -15.45 16.75
N PRO A 66 -16.89 -14.53 15.86
CA PRO A 66 -16.23 -13.24 15.70
C PRO A 66 -16.43 -12.41 16.98
N ASP A 67 -15.35 -12.13 17.70
CA ASP A 67 -15.37 -11.42 18.99
C ASP A 67 -15.00 -9.94 18.81
N PHE A 68 -15.75 -9.27 17.92
CA PHE A 68 -15.65 -7.86 17.58
C PHE A 68 -16.94 -7.42 16.87
N GLY A 69 -17.14 -6.12 16.72
CA GLY A 69 -18.41 -5.59 16.25
C GLY A 69 -18.33 -4.23 15.58
N ASN A 70 -19.52 -3.78 15.16
CA ASN A 70 -19.73 -2.46 14.61
C ASN A 70 -20.35 -1.55 15.70
N PRO A 71 -19.62 -0.55 16.20
CA PRO A 71 -20.05 0.25 17.34
C PRO A 71 -21.33 1.05 17.07
N ILE A 72 -21.66 1.33 15.80
CA ILE A 72 -22.88 2.05 15.42
C ILE A 72 -24.10 1.14 15.53
N THR A 73 -24.01 -0.08 14.97
CA THR A 73 -25.15 -1.01 14.94
C THR A 73 -25.33 -1.75 16.26
N ASP A 74 -24.23 -2.05 16.94
CA ASP A 74 -24.24 -2.88 18.15
C ASP A 74 -24.48 -2.04 19.41
N GLY A 75 -24.28 -0.71 19.31
CA GLY A 75 -24.41 0.21 20.44
C GLY A 75 -23.35 0.04 21.52
N ALA A 76 -22.27 -0.71 21.24
CA ALA A 76 -21.16 -1.01 22.13
C ALA A 76 -19.85 -1.08 21.33
N LEU A 77 -18.73 -0.65 21.90
CA LEU A 77 -17.41 -0.82 21.30
C LEU A 77 -16.92 -2.26 21.57
N TYR A 78 -17.35 -3.20 20.73
CA TYR A 78 -17.07 -4.62 20.88
C TYR A 78 -15.86 -5.05 20.05
N GLY A 79 -14.90 -5.73 20.68
CA GLY A 79 -13.57 -6.05 20.12
C GLY A 79 -12.47 -5.21 20.76
N ILE A 80 -11.23 -5.33 20.25
CA ILE A 80 -10.05 -4.68 20.84
C ILE A 80 -9.68 -3.41 20.05
N PRO A 81 -9.89 -2.19 20.59
CA PRO A 81 -9.55 -0.94 19.91
C PRO A 81 -8.03 -0.71 19.87
N VAL A 82 -7.57 -0.03 18.82
CA VAL A 82 -6.16 0.31 18.61
C VAL A 82 -6.00 1.82 18.61
N ASN A 83 -5.21 2.35 19.54
CA ASN A 83 -4.93 3.78 19.63
C ASN A 83 -3.68 4.09 18.80
N VAL A 84 -3.86 4.71 17.65
CA VAL A 84 -2.76 5.06 16.75
C VAL A 84 -2.20 6.42 17.13
N VAL A 85 -0.90 6.48 17.35
CA VAL A 85 -0.15 7.68 17.74
C VAL A 85 1.08 7.84 16.86
N ASP A 86 1.76 8.97 17.02
CA ASP A 86 3.05 9.24 16.38
C ASP A 86 4.04 9.83 17.40
N SER A 87 5.24 10.15 16.91
CA SER A 87 6.33 10.71 17.72
C SER A 87 6.00 11.98 18.52
N SER A 88 4.90 12.68 18.21
CA SER A 88 4.46 13.87 18.95
C SER A 88 3.72 13.55 20.25
N THR A 89 3.22 12.31 20.42
CA THR A 89 2.43 11.95 21.60
C THR A 89 3.32 11.77 22.83
N PRO A 90 3.11 12.54 23.92
CA PRO A 90 3.94 12.43 25.12
C PRO A 90 3.84 11.05 25.75
N LYS A 91 4.99 10.49 26.15
CA LYS A 91 5.02 9.24 26.91
C LYS A 91 4.72 9.49 28.38
N VAL A 92 3.93 8.59 28.97
CA VAL A 92 3.55 8.60 30.39
C VAL A 92 3.99 7.33 31.07
N ASN A 93 4.33 7.43 32.35
CA ASN A 93 4.56 6.23 33.16
C ASN A 93 3.22 5.59 33.52
N VAL A 94 3.20 4.27 33.47
CA VAL A 94 2.04 3.45 33.85
C VAL A 94 2.37 2.76 35.16
N TYR A 95 1.47 2.87 36.13
CA TYR A 95 1.61 2.21 37.41
C TYR A 95 1.21 0.73 37.30
N ILE A 96 2.15 -0.16 37.63
CA ILE A 96 1.87 -1.59 37.80
C ILE A 96 1.91 -1.91 39.30
N PRO A 97 0.83 -2.48 39.87
CA PRO A 97 0.82 -2.91 41.26
C PRO A 97 1.93 -3.92 41.54
N PRO A 98 2.71 -3.76 42.61
CA PRO A 98 3.83 -4.66 42.91
C PRO A 98 3.38 -6.05 43.36
N ASP A 99 2.19 -6.16 43.99
CA ASP A 99 1.73 -7.38 44.67
C ASP A 99 0.69 -8.17 43.86
N ASP A 100 -0.13 -7.49 43.05
CA ASP A 100 -1.27 -8.09 42.33
C ASP A 100 -1.17 -7.95 40.80
N GLY A 101 -0.16 -7.25 40.29
CA GLY A 101 0.15 -7.16 38.85
C GLY A 101 1.27 -8.11 38.44
N TYR A 102 1.77 -7.93 37.22
CA TYR A 102 2.89 -8.67 36.62
C TYR A 102 4.12 -7.77 36.38
N PRO A 103 4.63 -7.03 37.38
CA PRO A 103 5.72 -6.07 37.18
C PRO A 103 7.03 -6.73 36.75
N SER A 104 7.28 -7.98 37.21
CA SER A 104 8.46 -8.77 36.84
C SER A 104 8.41 -9.30 35.41
N GLU A 105 7.20 -9.39 34.83
CA GLU A 105 6.94 -9.83 33.46
C GLU A 105 6.41 -8.67 32.62
N SER A 106 6.76 -7.43 32.96
CA SER A 106 6.38 -6.24 32.19
C SER A 106 7.61 -5.55 31.63
N ASP A 107 7.51 -5.08 30.40
CA ASP A 107 8.50 -4.22 29.77
C ASP A 107 8.32 -2.81 30.32
N ASN A 108 8.71 -2.58 31.58
CA ASN A 108 8.46 -1.35 32.36
C ASN A 108 8.98 -0.05 31.68
N VAL A 109 8.28 0.39 30.63
CA VAL A 109 8.61 1.51 29.76
C VAL A 109 7.50 2.57 29.77
N PRO A 110 7.83 3.85 29.57
CA PRO A 110 6.81 4.87 29.34
C PRO A 110 6.03 4.62 28.04
N VAL A 111 4.72 4.84 28.08
CA VAL A 111 3.79 4.56 26.96
C VAL A 111 3.24 5.87 26.38
N PRO A 112 3.21 6.09 25.05
CA PRO A 112 2.64 7.29 24.43
C PRO A 112 1.11 7.28 24.42
N ILE A 113 0.47 7.32 25.60
CA ILE A 113 -0.99 7.21 25.71
C ILE A 113 -1.65 8.54 25.33
N PRO A 114 -2.51 8.60 24.29
CA PRO A 114 -3.18 9.84 23.91
C PRO A 114 -4.26 10.23 24.94
N ALA A 115 -4.59 11.52 25.03
CA ALA A 115 -5.55 12.02 26.02
C ALA A 115 -6.96 11.40 25.89
N GLY A 116 -7.35 11.03 24.67
CA GLY A 116 -8.62 10.37 24.35
C GLY A 116 -8.50 8.85 24.18
N ALA A 117 -7.46 8.21 24.75
CA ALA A 117 -7.22 6.79 24.55
C ALA A 117 -8.44 5.92 24.86
N VAL A 118 -8.80 5.05 23.95
CA VAL A 118 -9.93 4.12 24.05
C VAL A 118 -9.44 2.79 24.59
N ILE A 119 -10.17 2.24 25.56
CA ILE A 119 -9.87 0.94 26.18
C ILE A 119 -10.95 -0.04 25.74
N GLU A 120 -10.59 -1.31 25.57
CA GLU A 120 -11.58 -2.38 25.40
C GLU A 120 -12.67 -2.32 26.48
N GLY A 121 -13.93 -2.51 26.07
CA GLY A 121 -15.08 -2.41 26.96
C GLY A 121 -15.63 -0.99 27.16
N ASP A 122 -15.02 0.03 26.55
CA ASP A 122 -15.60 1.37 26.46
C ASP A 122 -16.91 1.40 25.65
N GLY A 123 -17.67 2.49 25.80
CA GLY A 123 -18.84 2.74 24.98
C GLY A 123 -18.47 3.37 23.62
N PRO A 124 -19.40 3.38 22.67
CA PRO A 124 -19.17 3.95 21.33
C PRO A 124 -18.88 5.47 21.35
N THR A 125 -19.23 6.16 22.43
CA THR A 125 -19.03 7.61 22.60
C THR A 125 -18.06 7.98 23.72
N GLY A 126 -17.33 7.01 24.28
CA GLY A 126 -16.34 7.26 25.33
C GLY A 126 -16.37 6.27 26.48
N PRO A 127 -15.72 6.61 27.61
CA PRO A 127 -15.47 5.67 28.70
C PRO A 127 -16.73 5.02 29.24
N ASN A 128 -16.71 3.70 29.39
CA ASN A 128 -17.79 2.96 30.04
C ASN A 128 -17.63 3.03 31.57
N PRO A 129 -18.62 3.55 32.32
CA PRO A 129 -18.54 3.63 33.78
C PRO A 129 -18.69 2.27 34.48
N SER A 130 -19.01 1.20 33.73
CA SER A 130 -18.96 -0.17 34.24
C SER A 130 -17.57 -0.48 34.78
N SER A 131 -17.51 -1.10 35.96
CA SER A 131 -16.27 -1.71 36.46
C SER A 131 -15.94 -3.02 35.75
N ASP A 132 -16.91 -3.60 35.04
CA ASP A 132 -16.77 -4.80 34.24
C ASP A 132 -16.59 -4.38 32.77
N ARG A 133 -15.33 -4.26 32.34
CA ARG A 133 -14.88 -3.91 30.99
C ARG A 133 -14.10 -5.06 30.34
N GLY A 134 -14.36 -6.29 30.78
CA GLY A 134 -13.53 -7.45 30.42
C GLY A 134 -12.06 -7.22 30.76
N ASP A 135 -11.17 -7.67 29.88
CA ASP A 135 -9.72 -7.59 30.09
C ASP A 135 -9.15 -6.18 29.99
N SER A 136 -9.96 -5.23 29.52
CA SER A 136 -9.62 -3.81 29.46
C SER A 136 -8.27 -3.60 28.77
N HIS A 137 -8.06 -4.27 27.63
CA HIS A 137 -6.85 -4.08 26.85
C HIS A 137 -6.73 -2.64 26.37
N LEU A 138 -5.54 -2.07 26.51
CA LEU A 138 -5.17 -0.80 25.88
C LEU A 138 -4.00 -1.04 24.93
N LEU A 139 -4.28 -1.00 23.62
CA LEU A 139 -3.27 -1.05 22.58
C LEU A 139 -2.93 0.36 22.12
N VAL A 140 -1.64 0.69 22.11
CA VAL A 140 -1.11 1.96 21.60
C VAL A 140 -0.05 1.65 20.54
N TYR A 141 -0.35 1.97 19.29
CA TYR A 141 0.54 1.76 18.15
C TYR A 141 1.18 3.09 17.73
N ASP A 142 2.50 3.21 17.87
CA ASP A 142 3.27 4.35 17.41
C ASP A 142 3.71 4.12 15.96
N LYS A 143 2.98 4.73 15.03
CA LYS A 143 3.20 4.56 13.59
C LYS A 143 4.51 5.19 13.10
N SER A 144 5.09 6.13 13.85
CA SER A 144 6.37 6.74 13.48
C SER A 144 7.55 5.82 13.73
N ALA A 145 7.48 5.01 14.78
CA ALA A 145 8.53 4.08 15.16
C ALA A 145 8.22 2.62 14.75
N ASN A 146 6.98 2.34 14.32
CA ASN A 146 6.46 0.99 14.08
C ASN A 146 6.63 0.09 15.32
N VAL A 147 6.21 0.61 16.47
CA VAL A 147 6.26 -0.10 17.75
C VAL A 147 4.90 -0.11 18.43
N LEU A 148 4.66 -1.13 19.24
CA LEU A 148 3.38 -1.40 19.86
C LEU A 148 3.54 -1.56 21.36
N TYR A 149 2.68 -0.89 22.12
CA TYR A 149 2.54 -1.02 23.55
C TYR A 149 1.17 -1.61 23.85
N GLU A 150 1.13 -2.69 24.62
CA GLU A 150 -0.10 -3.39 24.96
C GLU A 150 -0.19 -3.53 26.46
N LEU A 151 -1.36 -3.20 27.01
CA LEU A 151 -1.59 -3.19 28.45
C LEU A 151 -2.78 -4.07 28.78
N TYR A 152 -2.63 -4.89 29.83
CA TYR A 152 -3.70 -5.68 30.42
C TYR A 152 -4.30 -4.98 31.63
N ASN A 153 -5.63 -5.09 31.81
CA ASN A 153 -6.36 -4.53 32.95
C ASN A 153 -6.13 -3.01 33.07
N ALA A 154 -6.16 -2.29 31.94
CA ALA A 154 -5.79 -0.89 31.87
C ALA A 154 -6.81 0.02 32.58
N THR A 155 -6.29 1.05 33.24
CA THR A 155 -7.09 2.01 34.02
C THR A 155 -6.63 3.44 33.86
N ARG A 156 -7.59 4.35 33.82
CA ARG A 156 -7.40 5.77 33.54
C ARG A 156 -6.90 6.53 34.77
N PRO A 157 -6.29 7.71 34.61
CA PRO A 157 -5.88 8.56 35.73
C PRO A 157 -7.00 8.90 36.73
N GLY A 158 -8.25 9.03 36.24
CA GLY A 158 -9.43 9.31 37.06
C GLY A 158 -9.96 8.11 37.84
N GLU A 159 -9.47 6.90 37.58
CA GLU A 159 -9.88 5.66 38.26
C GLU A 159 -8.89 5.32 39.37
N THR A 160 -9.35 4.68 40.44
CA THR A 160 -8.47 4.28 41.57
C THR A 160 -8.48 2.78 41.84
N THR A 161 -9.32 2.02 41.13
CA THR A 161 -9.48 0.57 41.23
C THR A 161 -9.38 -0.05 39.85
N PHE A 162 -8.79 -1.24 39.77
CA PHE A 162 -8.75 -2.00 38.52
C PHE A 162 -10.02 -2.85 38.32
N PRO A 163 -10.41 -3.14 37.08
CA PRO A 163 -11.54 -4.02 36.74
C PRO A 163 -11.56 -5.35 37.52
N TYR A 164 -10.43 -6.04 37.62
CA TYR A 164 -10.32 -7.32 38.35
C TYR A 164 -9.94 -7.21 39.84
N GLY A 165 -10.10 -6.03 40.45
CA GLY A 165 -9.75 -5.78 41.86
C GLY A 165 -8.36 -5.18 42.03
N GLY A 166 -7.99 -4.77 43.25
CA GLY A 166 -6.76 -4.01 43.50
C GLY A 166 -6.93 -2.49 43.34
N THR A 167 -5.96 -1.72 43.83
CA THR A 167 -6.00 -0.25 43.84
C THR A 167 -4.75 0.37 43.24
N LYS A 168 -4.87 1.58 42.69
CA LYS A 168 -3.74 2.39 42.23
C LYS A 168 -3.77 3.82 42.77
N PRO A 169 -2.63 4.53 42.77
CA PRO A 169 -2.61 5.97 43.06
C PRO A 169 -3.54 6.77 42.14
N SER A 170 -4.09 7.88 42.64
CA SER A 170 -4.89 8.80 41.83
C SER A 170 -4.03 9.55 40.81
N ASN A 171 -4.63 9.96 39.68
CA ASN A 171 -4.02 10.78 38.63
C ASN A 171 -2.84 10.15 37.88
N VAL A 172 -2.70 8.81 37.90
CA VAL A 172 -1.74 8.07 37.09
C VAL A 172 -2.44 7.01 36.25
N TRP A 173 -1.96 6.74 35.05
CA TRP A 173 -2.37 5.53 34.33
C TRP A 173 -1.95 4.29 35.09
N GLY A 174 -2.73 3.21 35.01
CA GLY A 174 -2.36 1.92 35.60
C GLY A 174 -2.69 0.75 34.68
N ALA A 175 -1.96 -0.34 34.86
CA ALA A 175 -2.23 -1.64 34.23
C ALA A 175 -1.67 -2.76 35.11
N TYR A 176 -2.08 -4.00 34.86
CA TYR A 176 -1.48 -5.16 35.52
C TYR A 176 -0.24 -5.65 34.77
N GLN A 177 -0.19 -5.46 33.46
CA GLN A 177 0.95 -5.88 32.64
C GLN A 177 1.16 -4.88 31.50
N ILE A 178 2.41 -4.68 31.09
CA ILE A 178 2.79 -3.94 29.88
C ILE A 178 3.70 -4.82 29.03
N SER A 179 3.31 -5.04 27.76
CA SER A 179 4.15 -5.63 26.72
C SER A 179 4.53 -4.58 25.69
N PHE A 180 5.81 -4.58 25.31
CA PHE A 180 6.36 -3.72 24.27
C PHE A 180 6.90 -4.56 23.12
N TRP A 181 6.59 -4.15 21.89
CA TRP A 181 6.99 -4.84 20.68
C TRP A 181 7.58 -3.86 19.67
N ASP A 182 8.77 -4.19 19.16
CA ASP A 182 9.28 -3.60 17.92
C ASP A 182 8.78 -4.44 16.75
N LEU A 183 7.87 -3.89 15.94
CA LEU A 183 7.24 -4.65 14.86
C LEU A 183 8.13 -4.77 13.62
N ASN A 184 9.32 -4.14 13.63
CA ASN A 184 10.33 -4.29 12.59
C ASN A 184 11.20 -5.56 12.78
N THR A 185 11.08 -6.24 13.91
CA THR A 185 11.90 -7.40 14.27
C THR A 185 11.01 -8.59 14.65
N ASN A 186 11.58 -9.81 14.64
CA ASN A 186 10.92 -10.99 15.19
C ASN A 186 11.31 -11.15 16.66
N ASP A 187 11.08 -10.11 17.46
CA ASP A 187 11.32 -10.18 18.89
C ASP A 187 10.15 -10.90 19.58
N PHE A 188 10.50 -11.77 20.53
CA PHE A 188 9.55 -12.52 21.33
C PHE A 188 9.71 -12.14 22.79
N ARG A 189 8.68 -12.41 23.61
CA ARG A 189 8.81 -12.26 25.06
C ARG A 189 9.91 -13.18 25.56
N THR A 190 10.53 -12.81 26.68
CA THR A 190 11.34 -13.75 27.46
C THR A 190 10.53 -15.03 27.66
N LEU A 191 11.12 -16.19 27.37
CA LEU A 191 10.41 -17.46 27.48
C LEU A 191 9.96 -17.66 28.93
N GLY A 192 8.70 -18.07 29.11
CA GLY A 192 8.03 -18.13 30.40
C GLY A 192 7.39 -16.82 30.86
N TRP A 193 7.59 -15.68 30.18
CA TRP A 193 6.86 -14.44 30.51
C TRP A 193 5.54 -14.35 29.74
N THR A 194 4.47 -13.98 30.46
CA THR A 194 3.20 -13.59 29.86
C THR A 194 3.33 -12.29 29.04
N SER A 195 2.28 -11.96 28.30
CA SER A 195 2.11 -10.66 27.64
C SER A 195 0.90 -9.91 28.20
N ALA A 196 0.48 -8.82 27.54
CA ALA A 196 -0.82 -8.18 27.81
C ALA A 196 -1.98 -9.15 27.57
N ASP A 197 -1.72 -10.18 26.78
CA ASP A 197 -2.51 -11.39 26.66
C ASP A 197 -1.74 -12.61 27.21
N ALA A 198 -2.34 -13.79 27.29
CA ALA A 198 -1.70 -14.90 28.02
C ALA A 198 -0.53 -15.60 27.30
N ALA A 199 -0.55 -15.79 25.98
CA ALA A 199 0.43 -16.67 25.29
C ALA A 199 1.86 -16.10 25.14
N GLY A 200 2.11 -14.87 25.57
CA GLY A 200 3.37 -14.18 25.29
C GLY A 200 3.47 -13.73 23.82
N LEU A 201 2.34 -13.35 23.23
CA LEU A 201 2.20 -12.95 21.83
C LEU A 201 1.65 -11.51 21.73
N PRO A 202 1.99 -10.76 20.67
CA PRO A 202 1.37 -9.46 20.44
C PRO A 202 -0.10 -9.63 20.00
N ILE A 203 -0.98 -8.73 20.45
CA ILE A 203 -2.42 -8.74 20.15
C ILE A 203 -2.70 -8.12 18.79
N LEU A 204 -2.32 -6.85 18.56
CA LEU A 204 -2.62 -6.10 17.32
C LEU A 204 -2.35 -6.92 16.05
N PRO A 205 -1.18 -7.57 15.92
CA PRO A 205 -0.84 -8.22 14.67
C PRO A 205 -1.69 -9.47 14.37
N GLY A 206 -2.34 -10.05 15.39
CA GLY A 206 -3.29 -11.15 15.22
C GLY A 206 -4.76 -10.73 15.09
N LEU A 207 -5.09 -9.44 15.28
CA LEU A 207 -6.46 -8.93 15.16
C LEU A 207 -6.90 -8.90 13.70
N LEU A 208 -8.13 -9.36 13.45
CA LEU A 208 -8.82 -9.10 12.19
C LEU A 208 -9.19 -7.62 12.07
N ARG A 209 -8.83 -6.99 10.95
CA ARG A 209 -9.13 -5.57 10.70
C ARG A 209 -9.87 -5.32 9.36
N PRO A 210 -10.67 -4.26 9.25
CA PRO A 210 -11.32 -3.90 7.99
C PRO A 210 -10.34 -3.55 6.85
N ASP A 211 -9.23 -2.88 7.17
CA ASP A 211 -8.23 -2.40 6.21
C ASP A 211 -7.53 -3.52 5.41
N GLU A 212 -7.67 -4.76 5.86
CA GLU A 212 -7.16 -5.96 5.18
C GLU A 212 -8.28 -6.82 4.60
N ALA A 213 -9.37 -7.01 5.35
CA ALA A 213 -10.43 -7.93 4.99
C ALA A 213 -11.36 -7.40 3.89
N LEU A 214 -11.68 -6.11 3.93
CA LEU A 214 -12.57 -5.47 2.96
C LEU A 214 -11.91 -5.42 1.58
N PRO A 215 -12.66 -5.49 0.47
CA PRO A 215 -12.09 -5.32 -0.86
C PRO A 215 -11.54 -3.90 -1.06
N ALA A 216 -10.67 -3.71 -2.06
CA ALA A 216 -10.15 -2.39 -2.43
C ALA A 216 -11.23 -1.36 -2.77
N SER A 217 -12.40 -1.82 -3.23
CA SER A 217 -13.58 -0.98 -3.47
C SER A 217 -14.24 -0.47 -2.18
N GLU A 218 -13.89 -1.00 -1.02
CA GLU A 218 -14.41 -0.64 0.31
C GLU A 218 -13.29 -0.15 1.23
N GLY A 219 -12.11 0.20 0.68
CA GLY A 219 -10.98 0.75 1.43
C GLY A 219 -10.04 -0.27 2.08
N GLY A 220 -10.23 -1.58 1.84
CA GLY A 220 -9.35 -2.63 2.37
C GLY A 220 -8.44 -3.27 1.31
N GLN A 221 -7.56 -4.19 1.73
CA GLN A 221 -6.62 -4.88 0.83
C GLN A 221 -7.26 -6.06 0.07
N GLY A 222 -8.40 -6.57 0.55
CA GLY A 222 -9.07 -7.75 0.01
C GLY A 222 -8.30 -9.06 0.23
N ALA A 223 -7.34 -9.05 1.17
CA ALA A 223 -6.51 -10.19 1.52
C ALA A 223 -5.99 -10.01 2.96
N ILE A 224 -6.02 -11.10 3.72
CA ILE A 224 -5.34 -11.19 5.02
C ILE A 224 -4.22 -12.21 4.84
N THR A 225 -2.98 -11.74 5.00
CA THR A 225 -1.78 -12.53 4.70
C THR A 225 -1.01 -12.98 5.95
N HIS A 226 -1.73 -13.08 7.06
CA HIS A 226 -1.22 -13.55 8.34
C HIS A 226 -2.26 -14.41 9.09
N ALA A 227 -1.80 -15.10 10.13
CA ALA A 227 -2.68 -15.84 11.03
C ALA A 227 -3.55 -14.89 11.86
N LEU A 228 -4.77 -15.33 12.19
CA LEU A 228 -5.60 -14.61 13.18
C LEU A 228 -5.40 -15.23 14.57
N ARG A 229 -5.58 -14.43 15.62
CA ARG A 229 -5.58 -14.95 16.98
C ARG A 229 -6.94 -15.55 17.35
N VAL A 230 -6.91 -16.56 18.21
CA VAL A 230 -8.10 -17.25 18.70
C VAL A 230 -7.92 -17.65 20.16
N THR A 231 -9.03 -17.73 20.89
CA THR A 231 -9.05 -18.24 22.26
C THR A 231 -9.65 -19.65 22.34
N VAL A 232 -9.27 -20.38 23.39
CA VAL A 232 -9.83 -21.68 23.75
C VAL A 232 -10.02 -21.75 25.26
N VAL A 233 -11.00 -22.51 25.75
CA VAL A 233 -11.29 -22.52 27.19
C VAL A 233 -10.22 -23.24 28.02
N GLN A 234 -9.52 -24.20 27.42
CA GLN A 234 -8.56 -25.05 28.13
C GLN A 234 -7.35 -25.29 27.27
N THR A 235 -6.20 -24.85 27.76
CA THR A 235 -4.88 -25.17 27.22
C THR A 235 -4.14 -26.16 28.11
N ARG A 236 -3.13 -26.82 27.54
CA ARG A 236 -2.11 -27.57 28.27
C ARG A 236 -1.15 -26.59 28.96
N ASP A 237 -0.55 -27.02 30.06
CA ASP A 237 0.59 -26.41 30.75
C ASP A 237 1.86 -26.57 29.90
N ASP A 238 1.80 -26.00 28.71
CA ASP A 238 2.81 -26.06 27.67
C ASP A 238 2.48 -25.05 26.56
N TYR A 239 3.50 -24.64 25.82
CA TYR A 239 3.37 -23.73 24.69
C TYR A 239 4.14 -24.26 23.48
N VAL A 240 3.77 -23.78 22.30
CA VAL A 240 4.50 -24.03 21.06
C VAL A 240 4.78 -22.72 20.37
N PHE A 241 5.96 -22.62 19.76
CA PHE A 241 6.36 -21.47 18.97
C PHE A 241 5.22 -21.08 17.98
N PRO A 242 4.87 -19.78 17.85
CA PRO A 242 5.57 -18.62 18.41
C PRO A 242 5.22 -18.21 19.84
N ALA A 243 4.25 -18.87 20.50
CA ALA A 243 3.93 -18.55 21.89
C ALA A 243 5.13 -18.87 22.80
N SER A 244 5.29 -18.10 23.85
CA SER A 244 6.41 -18.19 24.80
C SER A 244 5.97 -18.47 26.23
N HIS A 245 4.67 -18.59 26.50
CA HIS A 245 4.13 -18.76 27.83
C HIS A 245 2.92 -19.71 27.84
N ALA A 246 2.81 -20.52 28.89
CA ALA A 246 1.68 -21.40 29.15
C ALA A 246 0.76 -20.76 30.19
N ALA A 247 -0.56 -20.86 30.01
CA ALA A 247 -1.53 -20.22 30.90
C ALA A 247 -2.44 -21.21 31.65
N SER A 248 -1.97 -22.43 31.87
CA SER A 248 -2.73 -23.47 32.56
C SER A 248 -1.82 -24.38 33.36
N SER A 249 -2.38 -25.14 34.29
CA SER A 249 -1.71 -26.22 35.04
C SER A 249 -2.14 -27.62 34.58
N ARG A 250 -2.84 -27.72 33.44
CA ARG A 250 -3.40 -28.97 32.91
C ARG A 250 -2.39 -29.69 32.04
N THR A 251 -2.20 -30.99 32.23
CA THR A 251 -1.16 -31.75 31.51
C THR A 251 -1.69 -32.73 30.46
N ASP A 252 -3.00 -32.74 30.19
CA ASP A 252 -3.61 -33.64 29.20
C ASP A 252 -3.09 -33.33 27.79
N ALA A 253 -2.52 -34.33 27.11
CA ALA A 253 -1.89 -34.19 25.81
C ALA A 253 -2.88 -33.89 24.67
N ASP A 254 -4.18 -34.12 24.89
CA ASP A 254 -5.26 -33.82 23.95
C ASP A 254 -5.77 -32.37 24.09
N LEU A 255 -5.21 -31.56 24.98
CA LEU A 255 -5.50 -30.13 25.03
C LEU A 255 -4.58 -29.37 24.08
N PRO A 256 -5.07 -28.30 23.41
CA PRO A 256 -4.21 -27.42 22.65
C PRO A 256 -3.20 -26.73 23.59
N ARG A 257 -2.04 -26.36 23.06
CA ARG A 257 -1.08 -25.49 23.74
C ARG A 257 -1.39 -24.02 23.47
N MET A 258 -0.80 -23.12 24.26
CA MET A 258 -0.61 -21.75 23.76
C MET A 258 0.26 -21.79 22.50
N GLY A 259 -0.11 -21.00 21.49
CA GLY A 259 0.54 -20.98 20.18
C GLY A 259 0.10 -22.09 19.22
N GLU A 260 -0.78 -23.02 19.64
CA GLU A 260 -1.25 -24.09 18.75
C GLU A 260 -1.88 -23.53 17.47
N ARG A 261 -1.55 -24.13 16.32
CA ARG A 261 -1.97 -23.64 15.01
C ARG A 261 -3.14 -24.45 14.46
N PHE A 262 -4.32 -23.83 14.36
CA PHE A 262 -5.48 -24.42 13.70
C PHE A 262 -5.59 -23.95 12.25
N ARG A 263 -5.87 -24.87 11.32
CA ARG A 263 -6.11 -24.58 9.91
C ARG A 263 -7.51 -25.00 9.51
N LEU A 264 -8.25 -24.14 8.83
CA LEU A 264 -9.51 -24.51 8.18
C LEU A 264 -9.19 -25.53 7.09
N ARG A 265 -9.87 -26.68 7.10
CA ARG A 265 -9.48 -27.81 6.27
C ARG A 265 -9.49 -27.45 4.77
N PRO A 266 -8.56 -28.00 3.96
CA PRO A 266 -8.52 -27.73 2.52
C PRO A 266 -9.81 -28.11 1.78
N ASP A 267 -10.55 -29.11 2.27
CA ASP A 267 -11.82 -29.58 1.72
C ASP A 267 -13.05 -28.75 2.16
N PHE A 268 -12.90 -27.79 3.07
CA PHE A 268 -13.96 -26.84 3.37
C PHE A 268 -14.22 -25.95 2.16
N VAL A 269 -15.46 -25.96 1.67
CA VAL A 269 -15.91 -25.14 0.55
C VAL A 269 -16.40 -23.80 1.09
N ILE A 270 -15.63 -22.74 0.83
CA ILE A 270 -16.03 -21.37 1.15
C ILE A 270 -17.26 -21.03 0.30
N PRO A 271 -18.42 -20.70 0.91
CA PRO A 271 -19.63 -20.42 0.15
C PRO A 271 -19.45 -19.21 -0.78
N SER A 272 -19.77 -19.40 -2.06
CA SER A 272 -19.61 -18.36 -3.09
C SER A 272 -20.54 -17.16 -2.91
N ASN A 273 -21.62 -17.33 -2.13
CA ASN A 273 -22.59 -16.31 -1.80
C ASN A 273 -22.27 -15.51 -0.53
N TRP A 274 -21.14 -15.78 0.12
CA TRP A 274 -20.62 -14.92 1.19
C TRP A 274 -20.02 -13.63 0.60
N SER A 275 -19.99 -12.56 1.40
CA SER A 275 -19.39 -11.28 0.97
C SER A 275 -17.89 -11.46 0.68
N PRO A 276 -17.25 -10.55 -0.08
CA PRO A 276 -15.81 -10.57 -0.26
C PRO A 276 -15.04 -10.69 1.06
N ALA A 277 -15.35 -9.85 2.05
CA ALA A 277 -14.67 -9.84 3.34
C ALA A 277 -14.82 -11.17 4.11
N THR A 278 -16.04 -11.71 4.20
CA THR A 278 -16.27 -13.02 4.85
C THR A 278 -15.48 -14.14 4.18
N ARG A 279 -15.36 -14.12 2.85
CA ARG A 279 -14.57 -15.12 2.10
C ARG A 279 -13.08 -14.93 2.32
N VAL A 280 -12.59 -13.70 2.39
CA VAL A 280 -11.19 -13.37 2.69
C VAL A 280 -10.80 -13.90 4.07
N VAL A 281 -11.63 -13.68 5.10
CA VAL A 281 -11.39 -14.22 6.45
C VAL A 281 -11.33 -15.74 6.45
N ALA A 282 -12.30 -16.40 5.81
CA ALA A 282 -12.30 -17.87 5.71
C ALA A 282 -11.08 -18.40 4.93
N GLN A 283 -10.65 -17.70 3.87
CA GLN A 283 -9.47 -18.06 3.09
C GLN A 283 -8.19 -17.89 3.92
N ALA A 284 -8.07 -16.82 4.69
CA ALA A 284 -6.96 -16.62 5.62
C ALA A 284 -6.86 -17.74 6.66
N MET A 285 -8.00 -18.24 7.17
CA MET A 285 -8.03 -19.42 8.05
C MET A 285 -7.56 -20.73 7.36
N LYS A 286 -7.64 -20.83 6.02
CA LYS A 286 -7.07 -21.97 5.26
C LYS A 286 -5.58 -21.79 5.01
N ASP A 287 -5.17 -20.57 4.66
CA ASP A 287 -3.82 -20.30 4.19
C ASP A 287 -2.85 -20.04 5.33
N TYR A 288 -3.28 -19.32 6.36
CA TYR A 288 -2.46 -18.93 7.51
C TYR A 288 -3.01 -19.51 8.82
N GLY A 289 -4.31 -19.74 8.95
CA GLY A 289 -4.89 -20.37 10.12
C GLY A 289 -5.05 -19.45 11.33
N LEU A 290 -5.25 -20.07 12.49
CA LEU A 290 -5.48 -19.42 13.77
C LEU A 290 -4.39 -19.83 14.77
N ILE A 291 -3.90 -18.88 15.56
CA ILE A 291 -2.96 -19.13 16.66
C ILE A 291 -3.69 -18.99 17.99
N VAL A 292 -3.59 -20.00 18.86
CA VAL A 292 -4.11 -19.92 20.23
C VAL A 292 -3.32 -18.87 21.01
N ALA A 293 -3.96 -17.74 21.33
CA ALA A 293 -3.32 -16.62 22.02
C ALA A 293 -3.73 -16.52 23.51
N ASP A 294 -4.88 -17.08 23.87
CA ASP A 294 -5.42 -16.92 25.23
C ASP A 294 -6.40 -18.03 25.65
N ASN A 295 -6.63 -18.09 26.97
CA ASN A 295 -7.66 -18.89 27.61
C ASN A 295 -8.96 -18.09 27.73
N GLY A 296 -9.82 -18.23 26.73
CA GLY A 296 -11.12 -17.55 26.64
C GLY A 296 -12.25 -18.51 26.31
N SER A 297 -13.09 -18.15 25.34
CA SER A 297 -14.16 -19.02 24.85
C SER A 297 -13.71 -19.80 23.62
N ASP A 298 -14.19 -21.04 23.44
CA ASP A 298 -13.73 -21.90 22.34
C ASP A 298 -14.01 -21.28 20.97
N PHE A 299 -12.94 -21.06 20.20
CA PHE A 299 -12.99 -20.52 18.84
C PHE A 299 -13.55 -19.09 18.76
N TYR A 300 -13.30 -18.26 19.77
CA TYR A 300 -13.54 -16.83 19.70
C TYR A 300 -12.29 -16.19 19.10
N PHE A 301 -12.42 -15.63 17.89
CA PHE A 301 -11.32 -14.95 17.22
C PHE A 301 -11.56 -13.44 17.24
N GLN A 302 -10.52 -12.69 17.58
CA GLN A 302 -10.65 -11.28 17.91
C GLN A 302 -10.33 -10.37 16.71
N GLY A 303 -10.93 -9.18 16.73
CA GLY A 303 -10.72 -8.15 15.72
C GLY A 303 -10.89 -6.76 16.31
N THR A 304 -10.67 -5.75 15.47
CA THR A 304 -10.88 -4.35 15.85
C THR A 304 -12.36 -3.98 15.74
N PRO A 305 -12.90 -3.18 16.69
CA PRO A 305 -14.20 -2.55 16.50
C PRO A 305 -14.12 -1.56 15.33
N SER A 306 -15.11 -1.59 14.44
CA SER A 306 -15.16 -0.64 13.31
C SER A 306 -16.56 -0.50 12.75
N ASP A 307 -16.92 0.74 12.39
CA ASP A 307 -18.17 1.06 11.69
C ASP A 307 -18.20 0.58 10.24
N GLN A 308 -17.06 0.14 9.70
CA GLN A 308 -16.93 -0.44 8.37
C GLN A 308 -17.39 -1.91 8.30
N TRP A 309 -17.57 -2.57 9.45
CA TRP A 309 -18.02 -3.96 9.46
C TRP A 309 -19.50 -4.08 9.10
N ASP A 310 -19.79 -4.85 8.04
CA ASP A 310 -21.09 -5.50 7.85
C ASP A 310 -21.17 -6.75 8.74
N MET A 311 -21.68 -6.57 9.96
CA MET A 311 -21.77 -7.67 10.93
C MET A 311 -22.74 -8.77 10.49
N ASP A 312 -23.79 -8.47 9.71
CA ASP A 312 -24.68 -9.51 9.16
C ASP A 312 -23.93 -10.43 8.18
N ALA A 313 -22.96 -9.89 7.44
CA ALA A 313 -22.08 -10.70 6.59
C ALA A 313 -20.99 -11.43 7.39
N ILE A 314 -20.31 -10.75 8.32
CA ILE A 314 -19.22 -11.34 9.11
C ILE A 314 -19.72 -12.48 10.01
N LEU A 315 -20.89 -12.33 10.64
CA LEU A 315 -21.48 -13.36 11.51
C LEU A 315 -21.83 -14.66 10.77
N LYS A 316 -21.86 -14.66 9.43
CA LYS A 316 -21.97 -15.92 8.65
C LYS A 316 -20.80 -16.88 8.88
N LEU A 317 -19.65 -16.38 9.35
CA LEU A 317 -18.51 -17.21 9.77
C LEU A 317 -18.87 -18.17 10.91
N GLN A 318 -19.91 -17.89 11.70
CA GLN A 318 -20.45 -18.84 12.69
C GLN A 318 -21.02 -20.12 12.05
N GLY A 319 -21.14 -20.17 10.72
CA GLY A 319 -21.37 -21.39 9.96
C GLY A 319 -20.19 -22.38 10.03
N ILE A 320 -18.97 -21.89 10.17
CA ILE A 320 -17.74 -22.70 10.31
C ILE A 320 -17.68 -23.27 11.73
N LYS A 321 -17.43 -24.57 11.85
CA LYS A 321 -17.41 -25.31 13.12
C LYS A 321 -15.98 -25.72 13.49
N PRO A 322 -15.69 -25.97 14.78
CA PRO A 322 -14.43 -26.60 15.20
C PRO A 322 -14.09 -27.88 14.41
N SER A 323 -15.09 -28.68 14.04
CA SER A 323 -14.92 -29.87 13.18
C SER A 323 -14.39 -29.59 11.77
N ASP A 324 -14.52 -28.35 11.30
CA ASP A 324 -13.99 -27.90 10.00
C ASP A 324 -12.50 -27.51 10.09
N PHE A 325 -11.92 -27.48 11.29
CA PHE A 325 -10.52 -27.20 11.53
C PHE A 325 -9.71 -28.47 11.78
N GLN A 326 -8.40 -28.33 11.65
CA GLN A 326 -7.41 -29.32 12.05
C GLN A 326 -6.18 -28.63 12.61
N VAL A 327 -5.50 -29.27 13.55
CA VAL A 327 -4.18 -28.84 14.02
C VAL A 327 -3.14 -29.21 12.97
N VAL A 328 -2.23 -28.29 12.64
CA VAL A 328 -1.13 -28.54 11.70
C VAL A 328 0.18 -28.83 12.43
N ASP A 329 1.02 -29.65 11.82
CA ASP A 329 2.40 -29.86 12.23
C ASP A 329 3.31 -28.93 11.42
N LEU A 330 3.94 -27.98 12.12
CA LEU A 330 4.85 -26.99 11.53
C LEU A 330 6.32 -27.39 11.64
N LYS A 331 6.60 -28.60 12.12
CA LYS A 331 7.95 -29.17 12.08
C LYS A 331 8.45 -29.22 10.63
N PRO A 332 9.69 -28.78 10.33
CA PRO A 332 10.24 -28.89 8.99
C PRO A 332 10.20 -30.31 8.46
N THR A 333 9.95 -30.49 7.16
CA THR A 333 10.05 -31.81 6.51
C THR A 333 10.97 -31.71 5.31
N VAL A 334 11.76 -32.75 5.05
CA VAL A 334 12.60 -32.86 3.85
C VAL A 334 12.06 -34.01 3.01
N THR A 335 11.69 -33.71 1.77
CA THR A 335 11.09 -34.69 0.85
C THR A 335 11.96 -34.98 -0.36
N ALA A 336 12.97 -34.15 -0.66
CA ALA A 336 13.97 -34.42 -1.67
C ALA A 336 15.22 -33.55 -1.53
N VAL A 337 16.35 -34.05 -2.02
CA VAL A 337 17.58 -33.30 -2.31
C VAL A 337 17.92 -33.42 -3.80
N SER A 338 18.20 -32.31 -4.47
CA SER A 338 18.39 -32.30 -5.94
C SER A 338 19.66 -33.04 -6.39
N VAL A 339 20.68 -33.10 -5.54
CA VAL A 339 21.93 -33.82 -5.74
C VAL A 339 22.21 -34.64 -4.48
N VAL A 340 22.53 -35.92 -4.65
CA VAL A 340 22.70 -36.89 -3.55
C VAL A 340 24.17 -37.22 -3.22
N SER A 341 25.13 -36.53 -3.83
CA SER A 341 26.56 -36.75 -3.57
C SER A 341 27.46 -35.57 -3.91
N GLY A 342 28.59 -35.46 -3.21
CA GLY A 342 29.59 -34.40 -3.41
C GLY A 342 30.97 -34.74 -2.82
N PRO A 343 31.99 -33.90 -3.03
CA PRO A 343 33.33 -34.13 -2.50
C PRO A 343 33.38 -33.88 -0.98
N THR A 344 34.25 -34.57 -0.26
CA THR A 344 34.49 -34.34 1.19
C THR A 344 34.91 -32.91 1.54
N ALA A 345 35.41 -32.15 0.57
CA ALA A 345 35.70 -30.72 0.72
C ALA A 345 34.45 -29.82 0.82
N GLY A 346 33.25 -30.32 0.55
CA GLY A 346 32.03 -29.53 0.45
C GLY A 346 31.95 -28.71 -0.85
N GLY A 347 31.07 -27.70 -0.88
CA GLY A 347 30.91 -26.80 -2.03
C GLY A 347 29.91 -27.26 -3.10
N THR A 348 29.20 -28.38 -2.90
CA THR A 348 28.12 -28.81 -3.81
C THR A 348 26.88 -27.96 -3.58
N ALA A 349 26.35 -27.35 -4.63
CA ALA A 349 25.04 -26.69 -4.58
C ALA A 349 23.93 -27.76 -4.60
N VAL A 350 23.03 -27.69 -3.62
CA VAL A 350 21.91 -28.62 -3.41
C VAL A 350 20.64 -27.80 -3.22
N THR A 351 19.55 -28.23 -3.85
CA THR A 351 18.20 -27.72 -3.54
C THR A 351 17.52 -28.75 -2.66
N ILE A 352 17.12 -28.33 -1.47
CA ILE A 352 16.30 -29.11 -0.53
C ILE A 352 14.83 -28.75 -0.79
N THR A 353 14.02 -29.76 -1.08
CA THR A 353 12.56 -29.63 -1.22
C THR A 353 11.88 -30.22 0.01
N GLY A 354 10.82 -29.57 0.50
CA GLY A 354 10.14 -29.98 1.71
C GLY A 354 8.93 -29.10 2.06
N ALA A 355 8.71 -28.88 3.36
CA ALA A 355 7.67 -27.97 3.86
C ALA A 355 8.09 -27.35 5.21
N ASN A 356 7.43 -26.26 5.59
CA ASN A 356 7.58 -25.52 6.84
C ASN A 356 8.96 -24.84 7.02
N PHE A 357 9.53 -24.27 5.96
CA PHE A 357 10.83 -23.59 6.01
C PHE A 357 10.75 -22.09 6.31
N SER A 358 9.59 -21.45 6.12
CA SER A 358 9.52 -19.99 6.06
C SER A 358 9.07 -19.27 7.34
N GLY A 359 8.61 -20.00 8.36
CA GLY A 359 8.09 -19.42 9.61
C GLY A 359 9.06 -19.46 10.79
N ALA A 360 10.36 -19.60 10.56
CA ALA A 360 11.35 -19.81 11.63
C ALA A 360 11.90 -18.52 12.25
N ALA A 361 11.42 -17.32 11.84
CA ALA A 361 11.89 -16.04 12.37
C ALA A 361 13.43 -15.90 12.40
N GLY A 362 14.07 -16.14 11.26
CA GLY A 362 15.53 -16.10 11.10
C GLY A 362 16.31 -17.26 11.75
N ASN A 363 15.64 -18.16 12.47
CA ASN A 363 16.27 -19.26 13.21
C ASN A 363 16.10 -20.63 12.52
N LEU A 364 16.26 -20.66 11.20
CA LEU A 364 16.34 -21.92 10.46
C LEU A 364 17.79 -22.39 10.37
N HIS A 365 18.03 -23.69 10.55
CA HIS A 365 19.34 -24.32 10.45
C HIS A 365 19.27 -25.46 9.44
N VAL A 366 20.32 -25.61 8.63
CA VAL A 366 20.49 -26.76 7.73
C VAL A 366 21.78 -27.48 8.14
N SER A 367 21.75 -28.81 8.19
CA SER A 367 22.94 -29.61 8.50
C SER A 367 23.05 -30.86 7.64
N PHE A 368 24.30 -31.31 7.45
CA PHE A 368 24.66 -32.54 6.75
C PHE A 368 25.40 -33.44 7.74
N GLY A 369 24.80 -34.54 8.17
CA GLY A 369 25.40 -35.43 9.17
C GLY A 369 25.67 -34.76 10.52
N GLY A 370 24.88 -33.73 10.87
CA GLY A 370 25.07 -32.92 12.07
C GLY A 370 26.08 -31.76 11.92
N VAL A 371 26.72 -31.60 10.77
CA VAL A 371 27.55 -30.41 10.47
C VAL A 371 26.66 -29.32 9.88
N GLU A 372 26.49 -28.21 10.60
CA GLU A 372 25.71 -27.07 10.13
C GLU A 372 26.38 -26.36 8.94
N THR A 373 25.56 -25.84 8.03
CA THR A 373 25.99 -24.96 6.94
C THR A 373 25.54 -23.53 7.16
N THR A 374 26.41 -22.59 6.84
CA THR A 374 26.13 -21.15 6.90
C THR A 374 25.77 -20.56 5.53
N ALA A 375 25.82 -21.37 4.47
CA ALA A 375 25.62 -20.92 3.09
C ALA A 375 24.34 -21.53 2.51
N PHE A 376 23.19 -20.98 2.92
CA PHE A 376 21.89 -21.35 2.37
C PHE A 376 20.95 -20.16 2.27
N THR A 377 19.90 -20.31 1.46
CA THR A 377 18.85 -19.33 1.25
C THR A 377 17.51 -20.04 1.29
N ILE A 378 16.57 -19.51 2.08
CA ILE A 378 15.18 -19.96 2.08
C ILE A 378 14.49 -19.29 0.91
N VAL A 379 14.10 -20.07 -0.11
CA VAL A 379 13.47 -19.53 -1.33
C VAL A 379 11.96 -19.42 -1.12
N SER A 380 11.36 -20.46 -0.53
CA SER A 380 9.94 -20.51 -0.22
C SER A 380 9.71 -21.44 0.98
N ASP A 381 8.45 -21.60 1.41
CA ASP A 381 8.14 -22.53 2.51
C ASP A 381 8.50 -23.99 2.20
N SER A 382 8.64 -24.33 0.91
CA SER A 382 8.92 -25.68 0.45
C SER A 382 10.29 -25.86 -0.21
N ARG A 383 11.13 -24.80 -0.25
CA ARG A 383 12.41 -24.84 -0.95
C ARG A 383 13.52 -24.07 -0.22
N ILE A 384 14.66 -24.73 -0.05
CA ILE A 384 15.92 -24.13 0.38
C ILE A 384 16.98 -24.43 -0.68
N ASP A 385 17.74 -23.42 -1.08
CA ASP A 385 18.97 -23.61 -1.85
C ASP A 385 20.17 -23.51 -0.89
N VAL A 386 21.07 -24.49 -0.92
CA VAL A 386 22.15 -24.64 0.07
C VAL A 386 23.45 -25.12 -0.57
N VAL A 387 24.58 -24.75 0.01
CA VAL A 387 25.90 -25.28 -0.32
C VAL A 387 26.36 -26.21 0.80
N THR A 388 26.77 -27.43 0.42
CA THR A 388 27.21 -28.44 1.39
C THR A 388 28.48 -28.01 2.14
N PRO A 389 28.57 -28.19 3.46
CA PRO A 389 29.79 -27.96 4.21
C PRO A 389 30.84 -29.07 3.94
N PRO A 390 32.12 -28.86 4.29
CA PRO A 390 33.09 -29.95 4.34
C PRO A 390 32.64 -31.03 5.33
N HIS A 391 32.80 -32.30 4.96
CA HIS A 391 32.40 -33.43 5.78
C HIS A 391 33.26 -34.67 5.47
N SER A 392 33.40 -35.58 6.42
CA SER A 392 34.09 -36.86 6.21
C SER A 392 33.35 -37.75 5.20
N ALA A 393 34.05 -38.64 4.51
CA ALA A 393 33.43 -39.54 3.54
C ALA A 393 32.36 -40.44 4.20
N GLY A 394 31.24 -40.65 3.50
CA GLY A 394 30.10 -41.42 3.98
C GLY A 394 28.76 -40.81 3.58
N SER A 395 27.70 -41.63 3.66
CA SER A 395 26.31 -41.16 3.52
C SER A 395 25.83 -40.58 4.84
N VAL A 396 25.18 -39.43 4.77
CA VAL A 396 24.64 -38.69 5.92
C VAL A 396 23.26 -38.13 5.63
N ASP A 397 22.50 -37.89 6.69
CA ASP A 397 21.19 -37.23 6.60
C ASP A 397 21.36 -35.72 6.38
N VAL A 398 20.49 -35.14 5.57
CA VAL A 398 20.30 -33.70 5.39
C VAL A 398 19.12 -33.28 6.25
N ARG A 399 19.37 -32.45 7.27
CA ARG A 399 18.37 -32.09 8.27
C ARG A 399 18.11 -30.60 8.24
N VAL A 400 16.84 -30.23 8.44
CA VAL A 400 16.41 -28.84 8.58
C VAL A 400 15.79 -28.68 9.96
N ARG A 401 16.28 -27.72 10.75
CA ARG A 401 15.79 -27.40 12.09
C ARG A 401 15.25 -25.98 12.14
N SER A 402 14.04 -25.81 12.67
CA SER A 402 13.46 -24.53 13.06
C SER A 402 13.64 -24.35 14.56
N GLY A 403 14.42 -23.36 14.96
CA GLY A 403 14.68 -23.00 16.34
C GLY A 403 15.94 -23.58 16.95
N SER A 404 16.14 -23.20 18.20
CA SER A 404 17.30 -23.53 19.02
C SER A 404 16.90 -23.63 20.50
N THR A 405 17.78 -24.22 21.32
CA THR A 405 17.61 -24.20 22.77
C THR A 405 18.01 -22.84 23.32
N GLN A 406 17.12 -22.23 24.08
CA GLN A 406 17.28 -20.95 24.76
C GLN A 406 17.03 -21.13 26.27
N SER A 407 17.39 -20.13 27.07
CA SER A 407 17.05 -20.10 28.49
C SER A 407 15.73 -19.37 28.69
N ASP A 408 14.86 -19.91 29.54
CA ASP A 408 13.67 -19.21 30.00
C ASP A 408 13.95 -18.23 31.16
N ALA A 409 12.88 -17.62 31.68
CA ALA A 409 12.93 -16.66 32.78
C ALA A 409 13.54 -17.22 34.08
N ASP A 410 13.45 -18.53 34.30
CA ASP A 410 14.02 -19.23 35.45
C ASP A 410 15.46 -19.74 35.18
N GLY A 411 15.90 -19.61 33.92
CA GLY A 411 17.22 -20.04 33.45
C GLY A 411 17.26 -21.48 32.95
N ASP A 412 16.12 -22.15 32.88
CA ASP A 412 16.00 -23.52 32.43
C ASP A 412 16.07 -23.59 30.88
N PRO A 413 16.68 -24.65 30.32
CA PRO A 413 16.82 -24.79 28.87
C PRO A 413 15.51 -25.23 28.22
N VAL A 414 14.97 -24.39 27.34
CA VAL A 414 13.76 -24.65 26.56
C VAL A 414 14.07 -24.62 25.07
N PHE A 415 13.56 -25.58 24.31
CA PHE A 415 13.64 -25.53 22.85
C PHE A 415 12.57 -24.59 22.29
N PHE A 416 12.98 -23.53 21.59
CA PHE A 416 12.08 -22.53 21.03
C PHE A 416 12.15 -22.54 19.50
N GLY A 417 11.12 -23.13 18.89
CA GLY A 417 10.92 -23.29 17.45
C GLY A 417 10.10 -24.53 17.13
N TYR A 418 9.93 -24.84 15.84
CA TYR A 418 9.09 -25.98 15.42
C TYR A 418 9.80 -27.34 15.43
N GLY A 419 11.11 -27.38 15.63
CA GLY A 419 11.88 -28.64 15.78
C GLY A 419 12.69 -29.00 14.54
N GLU A 420 13.19 -30.23 14.50
CA GLU A 420 14.10 -30.72 13.45
C GLU A 420 13.47 -31.83 12.61
N SER A 421 13.52 -31.71 11.28
CA SER A 421 12.94 -32.63 10.31
C SER A 421 13.21 -34.09 10.63
N THR A 422 12.28 -35.00 10.40
CA THR A 422 12.49 -36.44 10.71
C THR A 422 13.34 -37.10 9.61
N PRO A 423 14.34 -37.96 9.92
CA PRO A 423 15.14 -38.65 8.91
C PRO A 423 14.32 -39.48 7.94
N SER A 424 14.76 -39.53 6.68
CA SER A 424 14.08 -40.25 5.60
C SER A 424 15.07 -40.69 4.51
N ALA A 425 14.69 -41.67 3.68
CA ALA A 425 15.54 -42.04 2.54
C ALA A 425 15.70 -40.90 1.50
N ALA A 426 14.83 -39.90 1.53
CA ALA A 426 14.82 -38.79 0.59
C ALA A 426 15.79 -37.65 0.97
N ASP A 427 16.35 -37.69 2.18
CA ASP A 427 17.26 -36.69 2.71
C ASP A 427 18.72 -37.15 2.79
N LEU A 428 19.09 -38.24 2.11
CA LEU A 428 20.46 -38.75 2.13
C LEU A 428 21.38 -38.01 1.16
N PHE A 429 22.57 -37.64 1.63
CA PHE A 429 23.67 -37.10 0.84
C PHE A 429 24.97 -37.86 1.11
N THR A 430 25.73 -38.19 0.07
CA THR A 430 26.98 -38.97 0.20
C THR A 430 28.21 -38.13 -0.10
N PHE A 431 29.07 -37.97 0.90
CA PHE A 431 30.40 -37.38 0.73
C PHE A 431 31.39 -38.45 0.27
N SER A 432 32.12 -38.17 -0.80
CA SER A 432 33.13 -39.08 -1.35
C SER A 432 34.50 -38.41 -1.42
N ASP A 433 35.55 -39.13 -1.02
CA ASP A 433 36.92 -38.68 -1.22
C ASP A 433 37.22 -38.60 -2.72
N ALA A 434 37.81 -37.48 -3.14
CA ALA A 434 38.32 -37.33 -4.50
C ALA A 434 39.56 -38.23 -4.70
N SER A 435 39.35 -39.54 -4.81
CA SER A 435 40.38 -40.49 -5.23
C SER A 435 39.84 -41.44 -6.30
N SER A 436 39.47 -40.86 -7.45
CA SER A 436 39.66 -41.42 -8.80
C SER A 436 39.17 -40.38 -9.82
N PRO A 437 40.00 -39.91 -10.77
CA PRO A 437 39.45 -39.21 -11.93
C PRO A 437 38.52 -40.18 -12.68
N PRO A 438 37.46 -39.69 -13.36
CA PRO A 438 36.66 -40.57 -14.21
C PRO A 438 37.61 -41.21 -15.23
N THR A 439 37.70 -42.54 -15.23
CA THR A 439 38.46 -43.29 -16.24
C THR A 439 37.97 -42.88 -17.62
N THR A 440 38.90 -42.42 -18.45
CA THR A 440 38.70 -42.06 -19.84
C THR A 440 37.96 -43.17 -20.62
N PRO A 441 36.97 -42.83 -21.48
CA PRO A 441 36.48 -43.78 -22.48
C PRO A 441 37.60 -44.06 -23.50
N PRO A 442 37.66 -45.26 -24.11
CA PRO A 442 38.70 -45.59 -25.07
C PRO A 442 38.59 -44.71 -26.32
N THR A 443 39.70 -44.07 -26.68
CA THR A 443 39.88 -43.31 -27.91
C THR A 443 39.75 -44.23 -29.13
N SER A 444 38.75 -43.98 -29.97
CA SER A 444 38.69 -44.43 -31.36
C SER A 444 38.92 -43.21 -32.28
N PRO A 445 39.61 -43.34 -33.43
CA PRO A 445 39.94 -42.20 -34.29
C PRO A 445 38.68 -41.63 -34.98
N PRO A 446 38.69 -40.35 -35.40
CA PRO A 446 37.49 -39.68 -35.88
C PRO A 446 37.08 -40.18 -37.28
N PRO A 447 35.79 -40.43 -37.54
CA PRO A 447 35.28 -40.58 -38.89
C PRO A 447 35.14 -39.19 -39.55
N THR A 448 35.69 -39.08 -40.75
CA THR A 448 35.58 -37.94 -41.65
C THR A 448 34.20 -37.91 -42.32
N SER A 449 33.19 -37.27 -41.71
CA SER A 449 32.00 -36.72 -42.40
C SER A 449 30.94 -36.23 -41.38
N PRO A 450 30.25 -35.10 -41.61
CA PRO A 450 29.17 -34.63 -40.74
C PRO A 450 27.88 -35.44 -40.97
N PRO A 451 27.13 -35.84 -39.92
CA PRO A 451 25.80 -36.44 -40.06
C PRO A 451 24.71 -35.35 -40.22
N PRO A 452 23.58 -35.67 -40.90
CA PRO A 452 22.49 -34.73 -41.13
C PRO A 452 21.68 -34.46 -39.85
N ALA A 453 21.16 -33.23 -39.74
CA ALA A 453 20.28 -32.80 -38.65
C ALA A 453 19.00 -33.65 -38.58
N SER A 454 18.65 -34.11 -37.38
CA SER A 454 17.37 -34.75 -37.07
C SER A 454 16.32 -33.69 -36.66
N PRO A 455 15.03 -33.87 -36.99
CA PRO A 455 13.96 -32.93 -36.67
C PRO A 455 13.47 -33.06 -35.21
N PRO A 456 12.80 -32.03 -34.66
CA PRO A 456 12.27 -32.01 -33.29
C PRO A 456 11.08 -32.99 -33.08
N PRO A 457 10.76 -33.36 -31.83
CA PRO A 457 9.69 -34.32 -31.51
C PRO A 457 8.28 -33.77 -31.78
N ALA A 458 7.38 -34.65 -32.20
CA ALA A 458 5.99 -34.36 -32.53
C ALA A 458 5.10 -34.17 -31.30
N SER A 459 4.23 -33.15 -31.34
CA SER A 459 3.15 -32.89 -30.38
C SER A 459 1.95 -33.85 -30.56
N PRO A 460 1.13 -34.11 -29.53
CA PRO A 460 -0.07 -34.95 -29.62
C PRO A 460 -1.22 -34.23 -30.36
N PRO A 461 -2.22 -34.96 -30.90
CA PRO A 461 -3.26 -34.37 -31.75
C PRO A 461 -4.36 -33.68 -30.94
N PRO A 462 -4.90 -32.53 -31.40
CA PRO A 462 -6.06 -31.89 -30.77
C PRO A 462 -7.39 -32.54 -31.19
N ALA A 463 -8.29 -32.66 -30.23
CA ALA A 463 -9.68 -33.10 -30.42
C ALA A 463 -10.52 -32.02 -31.15
N SER A 464 -11.48 -32.47 -31.95
CA SER A 464 -12.36 -31.66 -32.79
C SER A 464 -13.40 -30.84 -31.99
N PRO A 465 -13.75 -29.61 -32.42
CA PRO A 465 -14.84 -28.82 -31.82
C PRO A 465 -16.21 -29.02 -32.52
N PRO A 466 -17.34 -28.71 -31.86
CA PRO A 466 -18.70 -28.69 -32.43
C PRO A 466 -19.00 -27.39 -33.24
N PRO A 467 -20.12 -27.31 -34.00
CA PRO A 467 -20.26 -26.37 -35.13
C PRO A 467 -20.73 -24.95 -34.78
N SER A 468 -20.44 -24.04 -35.74
CA SER A 468 -20.54 -22.57 -35.74
C SER A 468 -21.94 -21.95 -35.67
N ALA A 469 -21.97 -20.73 -35.12
CA ALA A 469 -22.88 -19.64 -35.49
C ALA A 469 -22.07 -18.41 -35.93
N SER A 470 -22.57 -17.68 -36.94
CA SER A 470 -21.87 -16.71 -37.79
C SER A 470 -21.55 -15.32 -37.18
N PRO A 471 -20.51 -14.61 -37.65
CA PRO A 471 -20.27 -13.18 -37.38
C PRO A 471 -20.66 -12.24 -38.56
N PRO A 472 -20.76 -10.90 -38.33
CA PRO A 472 -21.10 -9.88 -39.35
C PRO A 472 -19.88 -9.41 -40.18
N PRO A 473 -20.07 -8.62 -41.28
CA PRO A 473 -19.04 -8.43 -42.31
C PRO A 473 -18.05 -7.28 -42.04
N THR A 474 -16.81 -7.44 -42.53
CA THR A 474 -15.72 -6.45 -42.54
C THR A 474 -15.45 -5.88 -43.96
N SER A 475 -15.00 -4.63 -44.02
CA SER A 475 -14.64 -3.85 -45.22
C SER A 475 -13.18 -4.10 -45.69
N PRO A 476 -12.81 -3.79 -46.96
CA PRO A 476 -11.51 -4.16 -47.55
C PRO A 476 -10.37 -3.12 -47.33
N PRO A 477 -9.09 -3.48 -47.57
CA PRO A 477 -7.92 -2.63 -47.30
C PRO A 477 -7.53 -1.72 -48.49
N ILE A 478 -6.91 -0.57 -48.20
CA ILE A 478 -6.35 0.39 -49.18
C ILE A 478 -4.83 0.51 -48.99
N SER A 479 -4.08 0.50 -50.10
CA SER A 479 -2.61 0.57 -50.24
C SER A 479 -2.04 2.00 -50.15
N PRO A 480 -0.70 2.19 -49.95
CA PRO A 480 -0.09 3.51 -49.76
C PRO A 480 0.32 4.20 -51.09
N PRO A 481 0.41 5.55 -51.14
CA PRO A 481 0.93 6.30 -52.30
C PRO A 481 2.42 6.69 -52.18
N PRO A 482 3.08 7.11 -53.30
CA PRO A 482 4.54 7.20 -53.42
C PRO A 482 5.16 8.59 -53.12
N ALA A 483 6.48 8.61 -52.91
CA ALA A 483 7.31 9.76 -52.56
C ALA A 483 7.54 10.77 -53.71
N SER A 484 7.79 12.04 -53.37
CA SER A 484 8.12 13.16 -54.29
C SER A 484 9.54 13.73 -54.05
N PRO A 485 10.19 14.37 -55.05
CA PRO A 485 11.64 14.61 -55.13
C PRO A 485 12.11 15.99 -54.61
N PRO A 486 13.44 16.28 -54.52
CA PRO A 486 13.97 17.43 -53.78
C PRO A 486 14.13 18.69 -54.65
N PRO A 487 14.19 19.90 -54.07
CA PRO A 487 14.45 21.13 -54.82
C PRO A 487 15.94 21.48 -54.91
N THR A 488 16.32 22.04 -56.05
CA THR A 488 17.64 22.56 -56.43
C THR A 488 17.58 24.07 -56.74
N SER A 489 18.36 24.92 -56.06
CA SER A 489 19.08 26.13 -56.59
C SER A 489 19.62 27.06 -55.46
N PRO A 490 20.68 27.89 -55.71
CA PRO A 490 21.66 28.37 -54.70
C PRO A 490 21.43 29.82 -54.17
N PRO A 491 22.24 30.35 -53.22
CA PRO A 491 21.85 31.41 -52.29
C PRO A 491 22.16 32.84 -52.78
N ALA A 492 21.40 33.83 -52.27
CA ALA A 492 21.70 35.25 -52.40
C ALA A 492 22.18 35.84 -51.05
N SER A 493 23.28 36.61 -51.11
CA SER A 493 24.00 37.25 -49.99
C SER A 493 23.27 38.48 -49.38
N PRO A 494 23.68 38.97 -48.18
CA PRO A 494 22.89 39.91 -47.35
C PRO A 494 23.29 41.40 -47.50
N PRO A 495 22.43 42.36 -47.07
CA PRO A 495 22.82 43.73 -46.72
C PRO A 495 22.64 44.02 -45.20
N PRO A 496 23.17 45.14 -44.66
CA PRO A 496 24.19 45.09 -43.62
C PRO A 496 23.72 45.35 -42.19
N THR A 497 24.59 44.96 -41.26
CA THR A 497 24.58 45.21 -39.82
C THR A 497 24.49 46.70 -39.44
N SER A 498 23.56 47.03 -38.55
CA SER A 498 23.59 48.23 -37.70
C SER A 498 24.10 47.90 -36.27
N PRO A 499 24.83 48.80 -35.60
CA PRO A 499 25.56 48.53 -34.35
C PRO A 499 24.62 48.47 -33.13
N PRO A 500 25.08 47.89 -32.00
CA PRO A 500 24.20 47.59 -30.86
C PRO A 500 23.88 48.86 -30.05
N PRO A 501 22.63 49.06 -29.60
CA PRO A 501 22.39 49.88 -28.44
C PRO A 501 22.62 49.04 -27.18
N THR A 502 23.67 49.43 -26.47
CA THR A 502 23.94 49.12 -25.07
C THR A 502 22.77 49.57 -24.20
N SER A 503 22.05 48.63 -23.58
CA SER A 503 21.39 48.69 -22.26
C SER A 503 20.58 47.40 -22.09
N PRO A 504 20.68 46.67 -20.96
CA PRO A 504 19.70 45.63 -20.67
C PRO A 504 18.32 46.30 -20.56
N PRO A 505 17.25 45.74 -21.12
CA PRO A 505 15.91 46.20 -20.77
C PRO A 505 15.76 45.98 -19.26
N THR A 506 15.58 47.08 -18.55
CA THR A 506 15.06 47.08 -17.19
C THR A 506 13.83 46.21 -17.17
N SER A 507 13.79 45.23 -16.27
CA SER A 507 12.61 44.42 -15.98
C SER A 507 11.37 45.32 -15.97
N PRO A 508 10.29 44.98 -16.68
CA PRO A 508 9.05 45.72 -16.55
C PRO A 508 8.65 45.75 -15.06
N PRO A 509 8.05 46.85 -14.58
CA PRO A 509 7.67 46.96 -13.18
C PRO A 509 6.75 45.78 -12.83
N ALA A 510 7.01 45.13 -11.69
CA ALA A 510 6.15 44.08 -11.15
C ALA A 510 4.71 44.60 -11.12
N HIS A 511 3.88 44.08 -12.02
CA HIS A 511 2.46 44.33 -11.96
C HIS A 511 1.95 43.54 -10.76
N THR A 512 1.66 44.26 -9.67
CA THR A 512 1.03 43.69 -8.49
C THR A 512 -0.39 43.34 -8.89
N ILE A 513 -0.59 42.10 -9.31
CA ILE A 513 -1.90 41.47 -9.29
C ILE A 513 -1.97 40.82 -7.93
N GLY A 514 -2.35 41.63 -6.93
CA GLY A 514 -2.40 41.18 -5.56
C GLY A 514 -3.60 40.28 -5.38
N HIS A 515 -3.39 38.98 -5.41
CA HIS A 515 -3.79 37.96 -4.43
C HIS A 515 -3.42 36.56 -4.99
N ASP A 516 -3.44 35.59 -4.09
CA ASP A 516 -3.04 34.18 -4.13
C ASP A 516 -1.68 33.77 -4.77
N PRO A 517 -0.80 33.06 -4.01
CA PRO A 517 0.43 32.52 -4.55
C PRO A 517 0.15 31.32 -5.46
N PHE A 518 1.06 31.05 -6.40
CA PHE A 518 0.90 29.93 -7.35
C PHE A 518 2.21 29.17 -7.57
N ALA A 519 2.10 27.93 -8.06
CA ALA A 519 3.24 27.04 -8.28
C ALA A 519 3.49 26.77 -9.76
N LEU A 520 4.78 26.71 -10.13
CA LEU A 520 5.22 26.34 -11.48
C LEU A 520 6.12 25.10 -11.43
N GLY A 521 5.71 24.01 -12.06
CA GLY A 521 6.54 22.85 -12.35
C GLY A 521 7.33 23.06 -13.64
N VAL A 522 8.66 23.10 -13.54
CA VAL A 522 9.58 23.35 -14.66
C VAL A 522 10.76 22.39 -14.56
N GLY A 523 10.80 21.40 -15.47
CA GLY A 523 11.76 20.30 -15.35
C GLY A 523 11.66 19.63 -13.96
N PRO A 524 12.77 19.37 -13.27
CA PRO A 524 12.77 18.69 -11.97
C PRO A 524 12.40 19.60 -10.78
N SER A 525 12.06 20.86 -11.03
CA SER A 525 11.91 21.88 -10.00
C SER A 525 10.49 22.43 -9.95
N ILE A 526 10.08 22.86 -8.76
CA ILE A 526 8.90 23.70 -8.52
C ILE A 526 9.38 25.10 -8.13
N GLN A 527 8.84 26.14 -8.76
CA GLN A 527 8.97 27.53 -8.35
C GLN A 527 7.65 27.97 -7.70
N PHE A 528 7.67 28.23 -6.40
CA PHE A 528 6.54 28.82 -5.70
C PHE A 528 6.66 30.34 -5.74
N ARG A 529 5.61 31.02 -6.21
CA ARG A 529 5.63 32.46 -6.45
C ARG A 529 4.61 33.16 -5.56
N ASN A 530 5.03 34.31 -5.02
CA ASN A 530 4.13 35.21 -4.33
C ASN A 530 3.17 35.86 -5.33
N SER A 531 2.11 36.49 -4.83
CA SER A 531 1.13 37.22 -5.64
C SER A 531 1.74 38.38 -6.45
N ASP A 532 2.87 38.95 -6.01
CA ASP A 532 3.63 39.93 -6.80
C ASP A 532 4.53 39.31 -7.89
N GLN A 533 4.35 38.01 -8.15
CA GLN A 533 5.08 37.16 -9.11
C GLN A 533 6.55 36.90 -8.75
N THR A 534 7.05 37.43 -7.62
CA THR A 534 8.40 37.13 -7.17
C THR A 534 8.51 35.67 -6.73
N ILE A 535 9.64 35.03 -7.00
CA ILE A 535 9.89 33.66 -6.53
C ILE A 535 10.07 33.71 -5.02
N ALA A 536 9.15 33.07 -4.30
CA ALA A 536 9.23 32.90 -2.85
C ALA A 536 10.33 31.89 -2.52
N TRP A 537 10.32 30.75 -3.22
CA TRP A 537 11.32 29.70 -3.12
C TRP A 537 11.26 28.75 -4.32
N THR A 538 12.35 28.01 -4.52
CA THR A 538 12.45 26.95 -5.52
C THR A 538 12.85 25.65 -4.84
N LEU A 539 12.23 24.55 -5.23
CA LEU A 539 12.49 23.22 -4.68
C LEU A 539 12.63 22.18 -5.78
N THR A 540 13.54 21.22 -5.58
CA THR A 540 13.59 19.97 -6.35
C THR A 540 12.97 18.86 -5.50
N PRO A 541 11.67 18.54 -5.66
CA PRO A 541 10.95 17.63 -4.75
C PRO A 541 11.44 16.17 -4.86
N PHE A 542 12.06 15.79 -5.98
CA PHE A 542 12.60 14.44 -6.21
C PHE A 542 14.07 14.52 -6.60
N PRO A 543 14.99 14.86 -5.68
CA PRO A 543 16.40 15.10 -6.01
C PRO A 543 17.13 13.84 -6.49
N ASP A 544 16.59 12.66 -6.21
CA ASP A 544 17.09 11.37 -6.66
C ASP A 544 16.63 10.98 -8.08
N LEU A 545 15.69 11.73 -8.67
CA LEU A 545 15.06 11.41 -9.96
C LEU A 545 15.15 12.59 -10.94
N PRO A 546 15.74 12.42 -12.14
CA PRO A 546 15.80 13.47 -13.14
C PRO A 546 14.52 13.52 -13.99
N VAL A 547 13.35 13.63 -13.36
CA VAL A 547 12.04 13.66 -14.04
C VAL A 547 11.40 15.04 -13.97
N SER A 548 10.53 15.35 -14.93
CA SER A 548 9.69 16.55 -14.86
C SER A 548 8.73 16.47 -13.67
N VAL A 549 8.29 17.61 -13.15
CA VAL A 549 7.38 17.67 -12.00
C VAL A 549 6.05 18.31 -12.39
N ARG A 550 4.98 17.71 -11.89
CA ARG A 550 3.59 18.17 -12.06
C ARG A 550 3.19 18.74 -10.72
N THR A 551 2.54 19.89 -10.75
CA THR A 551 2.26 20.65 -9.53
C THR A 551 0.81 21.07 -9.46
N ALA A 552 0.32 21.16 -8.24
CA ALA A 552 -0.94 21.79 -7.86
C ALA A 552 -0.76 22.39 -6.45
N SER A 553 -1.62 23.31 -6.06
CA SER A 553 -1.58 23.95 -4.75
C SER A 553 -2.95 23.97 -4.07
N GLY A 554 -2.94 23.96 -2.73
CA GLY A 554 -4.12 24.07 -1.88
C GLY A 554 -3.76 23.84 -0.42
N ASP A 555 -4.57 24.32 0.53
CA ASP A 555 -4.24 24.27 1.95
C ASP A 555 -4.64 22.92 2.58
N PHE A 556 -3.65 22.06 2.85
CA PHE A 556 -3.85 20.74 3.45
C PHE A 556 -3.75 20.76 4.98
N ASN A 557 -3.19 21.82 5.57
CA ASN A 557 -2.92 21.90 7.00
C ASN A 557 -3.75 22.96 7.74
N GLY A 558 -4.54 23.74 7.01
CA GLY A 558 -5.50 24.72 7.53
C GLY A 558 -4.84 25.98 8.09
N ASP A 559 -3.60 26.31 7.68
CA ASP A 559 -2.90 27.49 8.17
C ASP A 559 -3.13 28.77 7.33
N GLY A 560 -3.94 28.66 6.28
CA GLY A 560 -4.30 29.74 5.37
C GLY A 560 -3.24 30.03 4.30
N THR A 561 -2.19 29.22 4.20
CA THR A 561 -1.20 29.27 3.12
C THR A 561 -1.39 28.04 2.23
N PRO A 562 -1.57 28.20 0.90
CA PRO A 562 -1.61 27.04 0.02
C PRO A 562 -0.33 26.21 0.10
N ASP A 563 -0.48 24.91 0.31
CA ASP A 563 0.58 23.93 0.27
C ASP A 563 0.81 23.45 -1.17
N VAL A 564 1.98 22.84 -1.42
CA VAL A 564 2.39 22.42 -2.76
C VAL A 564 2.37 20.91 -2.88
N VAL A 565 1.66 20.42 -3.90
CA VAL A 565 1.68 19.01 -4.31
C VAL A 565 2.63 18.85 -5.49
N ALA A 566 3.57 17.92 -5.37
CA ALA A 566 4.52 17.55 -6.40
C ALA A 566 4.29 16.09 -6.84
N GLY A 567 4.04 15.87 -8.13
CA GLY A 567 3.94 14.55 -8.75
C GLY A 567 5.08 14.31 -9.74
N THR A 568 5.67 13.11 -9.73
CA THR A 568 6.71 12.72 -10.70
C THR A 568 6.15 12.62 -12.12
N GLY A 569 6.91 13.12 -13.09
CA GLY A 569 6.71 12.88 -14.51
C GLY A 569 7.12 11.49 -14.99
N PRO A 570 6.95 11.18 -16.29
CA PRO A 570 7.27 9.90 -16.88
C PRO A 570 8.78 9.63 -16.79
N GLY A 571 9.14 8.34 -16.82
CA GLY A 571 10.52 7.87 -16.78
C GLY A 571 11.00 7.41 -15.40
N SER A 572 10.15 7.45 -14.38
CA SER A 572 10.44 6.91 -13.04
C SER A 572 9.18 6.38 -12.37
N ALA A 573 9.34 5.57 -11.32
CA ALA A 573 8.22 5.10 -10.51
C ALA A 573 7.41 6.28 -9.98
N SER A 574 6.08 6.20 -10.06
CA SER A 574 5.19 7.28 -9.64
C SER A 574 5.36 7.61 -8.15
N ARG A 575 5.65 8.87 -7.84
CA ARG A 575 5.66 9.40 -6.46
C ARG A 575 4.91 10.72 -6.41
N VAL A 576 4.25 10.96 -5.28
CA VAL A 576 3.59 12.22 -4.96
C VAL A 576 4.10 12.69 -3.59
N ARG A 577 4.37 13.99 -3.44
CA ARG A 577 4.72 14.64 -2.18
C ARG A 577 3.82 15.86 -1.99
N VAL A 578 3.32 16.06 -0.78
CA VAL A 578 2.61 17.25 -0.32
C VAL A 578 3.52 17.97 0.65
N LEU A 579 3.75 19.25 0.41
CA LEU A 579 4.75 20.05 1.10
C LEU A 579 4.09 21.32 1.61
N ASP A 580 4.29 21.63 2.88
CA ASP A 580 3.81 22.85 3.51
C ASP A 580 4.32 24.09 2.74
N GLY A 581 3.42 24.93 2.25
CA GLY A 581 3.77 26.08 1.41
C GLY A 581 4.58 27.16 2.15
N LYS A 582 4.44 27.19 3.47
CA LYS A 582 5.06 28.16 4.38
C LYS A 582 6.36 27.66 4.98
N THR A 583 6.41 26.39 5.41
CA THR A 583 7.60 25.82 6.06
C THR A 583 8.45 24.95 5.16
N GLN A 584 7.94 24.56 3.98
CA GLN A 584 8.54 23.60 3.04
C GLN A 584 8.72 22.19 3.61
N ARG A 585 8.12 21.91 4.77
CA ARG A 585 8.16 20.58 5.38
C ARG A 585 7.24 19.65 4.62
N GLU A 586 7.65 18.40 4.44
CA GLU A 586 6.75 17.37 3.94
C GLU A 586 5.60 17.12 4.93
N LEU A 587 4.38 17.20 4.39
CA LEU A 587 3.14 16.85 5.07
C LEU A 587 2.78 15.39 4.77
N PHE A 588 2.93 14.97 3.52
CA PHE A 588 2.59 13.63 3.07
C PHE A 588 3.42 13.21 1.86
N ALA A 589 3.75 11.92 1.73
CA ALA A 589 4.39 11.39 0.54
C ALA A 589 4.01 9.91 0.34
N PHE A 590 3.79 9.53 -0.91
CA PHE A 590 3.34 8.18 -1.26
C PHE A 590 3.60 7.85 -2.73
N ALA A 591 3.45 6.56 -3.07
CA ALA A 591 3.45 6.08 -4.45
C ALA A 591 2.03 5.64 -4.85
N PRO A 592 1.32 6.40 -5.72
CA PRO A 592 -0.11 6.17 -6.01
C PRO A 592 -0.39 4.92 -6.85
N PHE A 593 0.60 4.45 -7.61
CA PHE A 593 0.46 3.33 -8.54
C PHE A 593 1.57 2.30 -8.32
N GLU A 594 1.42 1.14 -8.95
CA GLU A 594 2.31 0.00 -8.81
C GLU A 594 3.76 0.38 -9.16
N ALA A 595 4.75 -0.14 -8.43
CA ALA A 595 6.15 0.28 -8.59
C ALA A 595 6.72 0.11 -10.02
N ALA A 596 6.15 -0.80 -10.81
CA ALA A 596 6.51 -1.02 -12.21
C ALA A 596 5.96 0.04 -13.16
N PHE A 597 4.97 0.84 -12.74
CA PHE A 597 4.40 1.92 -13.54
C PHE A 597 5.33 3.14 -13.53
N THR A 598 5.85 3.47 -14.71
CA THR A 598 6.79 4.60 -14.90
C THR A 598 6.22 5.72 -15.76
N GLY A 599 4.89 5.76 -15.92
CA GLY A 599 4.20 6.73 -16.76
C GLY A 599 4.08 8.13 -16.18
N GLY A 600 4.47 8.32 -14.92
CA GLY A 600 4.27 9.56 -14.20
C GLY A 600 2.82 9.79 -13.81
N VAL A 601 2.56 10.92 -13.15
CA VAL A 601 1.22 11.27 -12.63
C VAL A 601 0.84 12.71 -12.98
N TYR A 602 -0.46 12.98 -12.93
CA TYR A 602 -1.05 14.31 -12.74
C TYR A 602 -1.67 14.40 -11.36
N VAL A 603 -1.67 15.61 -10.81
CA VAL A 603 -2.22 15.95 -9.49
C VAL A 603 -3.18 17.13 -9.65
N ALA A 604 -4.27 17.12 -8.89
CA ALA A 604 -5.23 18.21 -8.77
C ALA A 604 -5.71 18.32 -7.32
N VAL A 605 -6.00 19.54 -6.86
CA VAL A 605 -6.30 19.85 -5.46
C VAL A 605 -7.59 20.66 -5.37
N GLY A 606 -8.41 20.39 -4.34
CA GLY A 606 -9.72 21.01 -4.09
C GLY A 606 -10.48 20.28 -2.98
N ASP A 607 -11.44 20.92 -2.32
CA ASP A 607 -12.17 20.39 -1.15
C ASP A 607 -13.42 19.59 -1.56
N LEU A 608 -13.29 18.28 -1.84
CA LEU A 608 -14.41 17.49 -2.38
C LEU A 608 -15.48 17.14 -1.34
N ASP A 609 -15.13 17.14 -0.05
CA ASP A 609 -16.05 16.79 1.04
C ASP A 609 -16.67 18.01 1.74
N GLY A 610 -16.16 19.21 1.47
CA GLY A 610 -16.66 20.50 1.96
C GLY A 610 -16.29 20.76 3.41
N ASP A 611 -15.19 20.17 3.91
CA ASP A 611 -14.76 20.30 5.30
C ASP A 611 -13.77 21.46 5.56
N GLY A 612 -13.40 22.18 4.49
CA GLY A 612 -12.50 23.32 4.49
C GLY A 612 -11.02 22.96 4.39
N ILE A 613 -10.68 21.69 4.18
CA ILE A 613 -9.32 21.20 3.93
C ILE A 613 -9.25 20.67 2.50
N ALA A 614 -8.20 21.03 1.76
CA ALA A 614 -8.08 20.61 0.37
C ALA A 614 -7.79 19.11 0.23
N ASP A 615 -8.54 18.41 -0.62
CA ASP A 615 -8.31 17.01 -1.02
C ASP A 615 -7.42 16.90 -2.26
N LEU A 616 -6.97 15.68 -2.56
CA LEU A 616 -6.03 15.40 -3.65
C LEU A 616 -6.58 14.35 -4.63
N ALA A 617 -6.73 14.71 -5.89
CA ALA A 617 -6.95 13.76 -6.99
C ALA A 617 -5.63 13.45 -7.72
N VAL A 618 -5.32 12.16 -7.87
CA VAL A 618 -4.14 11.66 -8.58
C VAL A 618 -4.56 10.77 -9.75
N THR A 619 -4.01 11.05 -10.92
CA THR A 619 -4.26 10.28 -12.14
C THR A 619 -2.95 9.85 -12.79
N PRO A 620 -2.90 8.70 -13.47
CA PRO A 620 -1.70 8.28 -14.17
C PRO A 620 -1.58 9.08 -15.48
N ASP A 621 -0.35 9.37 -15.90
CA ASP A 621 -0.05 10.06 -17.15
C ASP A 621 0.25 9.07 -18.30
N GLU A 622 1.48 9.02 -18.80
CA GLU A 622 1.80 8.29 -20.04
C GLU A 622 1.65 6.78 -19.87
N GLY A 623 0.92 6.11 -20.78
CA GLY A 623 0.71 4.66 -20.71
C GLY A 623 -0.24 4.22 -19.60
N GLY A 624 -0.76 5.14 -18.77
CA GLY A 624 -1.70 4.88 -17.70
C GLY A 624 -3.14 4.72 -18.15
N GLY A 625 -3.96 3.97 -17.40
CA GLY A 625 -5.41 3.89 -17.64
C GLY A 625 -6.16 5.19 -17.29
N PRO A 626 -7.45 5.35 -17.63
CA PRO A 626 -8.25 6.52 -17.22
C PRO A 626 -8.66 6.50 -15.75
N ARG A 627 -7.77 6.02 -14.88
CA ARG A 627 -8.01 5.89 -13.45
C ARG A 627 -7.87 7.24 -12.75
N VAL A 628 -8.73 7.47 -11.77
CA VAL A 628 -8.59 8.55 -10.80
C VAL A 628 -8.59 7.94 -9.41
N ASP A 629 -7.59 8.30 -8.62
CA ASP A 629 -7.52 8.00 -7.20
C ASP A 629 -7.64 9.30 -6.41
N VAL A 630 -8.58 9.36 -5.48
CA VAL A 630 -8.83 10.54 -4.64
C VAL A 630 -8.41 10.25 -3.22
N TYR A 631 -7.73 11.20 -2.59
CA TYR A 631 -7.20 11.13 -1.23
C TYR A 631 -7.76 12.29 -0.42
N SER A 632 -8.26 12.02 0.77
CA SER A 632 -8.71 13.05 1.70
C SER A 632 -7.50 13.86 2.17
N GLY A 633 -7.58 15.20 2.13
CA GLY A 633 -6.50 16.07 2.59
C GLY A 633 -6.26 16.00 4.08
N LYS A 634 -7.33 15.84 4.84
CA LYS A 634 -7.31 15.76 6.29
C LYS A 634 -6.67 14.50 6.84
N THR A 635 -6.91 13.36 6.18
CA THR A 635 -6.45 12.05 6.66
C THR A 635 -5.31 11.48 5.82
N PHE A 636 -5.10 12.01 4.61
CA PHE A 636 -4.25 11.47 3.55
C PHE A 636 -4.57 10.02 3.15
N LEU A 637 -5.77 9.54 3.52
CA LEU A 637 -6.25 8.24 3.09
C LEU A 637 -6.93 8.35 1.73
N LYS A 638 -6.76 7.31 0.92
CA LYS A 638 -7.49 7.19 -0.34
C LYS A 638 -8.98 6.95 -0.05
N VAL A 639 -9.83 7.83 -0.55
CA VAL A 639 -11.30 7.78 -0.36
C VAL A 639 -12.05 7.28 -1.60
N ALA A 640 -11.46 7.40 -2.79
CA ALA A 640 -12.09 6.91 -4.03
C ALA A 640 -11.05 6.37 -5.03
N GLY A 641 -11.46 5.41 -5.84
CA GLY A 641 -10.64 4.87 -6.93
C GLY A 641 -11.51 4.30 -8.04
N PHE A 642 -11.54 4.93 -9.21
CA PHE A 642 -12.43 4.53 -10.30
C PHE A 642 -11.92 4.97 -11.68
N PHE A 643 -12.57 4.54 -12.75
CA PHE A 643 -12.29 5.03 -14.10
C PHE A 643 -13.11 6.31 -14.38
N GLY A 644 -12.42 7.45 -14.47
CA GLY A 644 -13.07 8.74 -14.73
C GLY A 644 -13.52 8.91 -16.19
N ILE A 645 -12.89 8.17 -17.11
CA ILE A 645 -13.35 7.98 -18.48
C ILE A 645 -13.79 6.54 -18.66
N ASP A 646 -14.99 6.33 -19.20
CA ASP A 646 -15.58 5.01 -19.43
C ASP A 646 -14.96 4.31 -20.66
N ASP A 647 -13.68 3.97 -20.52
CA ASP A 647 -12.93 3.11 -21.45
C ASP A 647 -11.80 2.40 -20.68
N PRO A 648 -12.03 1.21 -20.12
CA PRO A 648 -11.03 0.51 -19.30
C PRO A 648 -9.79 0.07 -20.09
N ASN A 649 -9.81 0.11 -21.43
CA ASN A 649 -8.68 -0.27 -22.29
C ASN A 649 -7.86 0.94 -22.74
N PHE A 650 -8.35 2.16 -22.52
CA PHE A 650 -7.61 3.37 -22.83
C PHE A 650 -6.34 3.46 -21.96
N ARG A 651 -5.22 3.88 -22.57
CA ARG A 651 -3.88 3.94 -21.92
C ARG A 651 -3.17 5.28 -22.10
N GLY A 652 -3.94 6.35 -22.27
CA GLY A 652 -3.40 7.70 -22.44
C GLY A 652 -3.28 8.53 -21.16
N GLY A 653 -3.64 7.94 -20.02
CA GLY A 653 -3.79 8.62 -18.75
C GLY A 653 -5.02 9.53 -18.70
N ALA A 654 -5.16 10.21 -17.56
CA ALA A 654 -6.21 11.21 -17.34
C ALA A 654 -5.60 12.53 -16.88
N ARG A 655 -6.37 13.61 -16.97
CA ARG A 655 -6.09 14.92 -16.38
C ARG A 655 -7.28 15.26 -15.50
N ALA A 656 -7.03 15.64 -14.25
CA ALA A 656 -8.07 15.97 -13.29
C ALA A 656 -8.06 17.46 -12.99
N ALA A 657 -9.23 17.99 -12.62
CA ALA A 657 -9.38 19.31 -12.01
C ALA A 657 -10.51 19.24 -10.97
N LEU A 658 -10.45 20.10 -9.96
CA LEU A 658 -11.41 20.17 -8.86
C LEU A 658 -11.98 21.59 -8.78
N GLY A 659 -13.28 21.71 -8.56
CA GLY A 659 -13.99 22.98 -8.35
C GLY A 659 -15.50 22.78 -8.24
N ASP A 660 -16.18 23.55 -7.39
CA ASP A 660 -17.63 23.41 -7.13
C ASP A 660 -18.49 23.74 -8.37
N MET A 661 -18.74 22.73 -9.22
CA MET A 661 -19.50 22.86 -10.46
C MET A 661 -21.02 22.82 -10.23
N ASN A 662 -21.47 22.54 -9.00
CA ASN A 662 -22.88 22.32 -8.70
C ASN A 662 -23.46 23.31 -7.66
N GLY A 663 -22.61 24.13 -7.05
CA GLY A 663 -22.93 25.20 -6.11
C GLY A 663 -23.33 24.70 -4.73
N ASP A 664 -22.86 23.52 -4.31
CA ASP A 664 -23.19 22.94 -3.01
C ASP A 664 -22.13 23.15 -1.93
N GLY A 665 -21.09 23.94 -2.24
CA GLY A 665 -20.01 24.31 -1.35
C GLY A 665 -18.95 23.23 -1.16
N ALA A 666 -19.00 22.14 -1.94
CA ALA A 666 -17.91 21.18 -2.05
C ALA A 666 -17.46 21.08 -3.51
N ASP A 667 -16.16 20.93 -3.73
CA ASP A 667 -15.57 20.86 -5.06
C ASP A 667 -15.96 19.57 -5.79
N ASP A 668 -16.24 19.70 -7.08
CA ASP A 668 -16.57 18.60 -7.96
C ASP A 668 -15.37 18.14 -8.79
N LEU A 669 -15.39 16.89 -9.25
CA LEU A 669 -14.29 16.29 -9.99
C LEU A 669 -14.52 16.31 -11.50
N ILE A 670 -13.65 17.00 -12.22
CA ILE A 670 -13.53 16.96 -13.67
C ILE A 670 -12.41 15.98 -14.06
N VAL A 671 -12.69 15.11 -15.03
CA VAL A 671 -11.72 14.18 -15.60
C VAL A 671 -11.72 14.32 -17.11
N ALA A 672 -10.54 14.57 -17.67
CA ALA A 672 -10.33 14.61 -19.10
C ALA A 672 -9.39 13.51 -19.58
N ALA A 673 -9.61 13.02 -20.79
CA ALA A 673 -8.76 12.02 -21.40
C ALA A 673 -7.42 12.62 -21.85
N GLY A 674 -6.35 11.85 -21.62
CA GLY A 674 -5.03 12.15 -22.11
C GLY A 674 -4.78 11.84 -23.58
N PHE A 675 -3.50 11.70 -23.92
CA PHE A 675 -3.07 11.40 -25.29
C PHE A 675 -3.69 10.09 -25.81
N GLY A 676 -4.20 10.10 -27.04
CA GLY A 676 -4.94 9.00 -27.66
C GLY A 676 -6.45 8.96 -27.34
N GLY A 677 -6.92 9.64 -26.27
CA GLY A 677 -8.31 9.58 -25.82
C GLY A 677 -9.24 10.61 -26.46
N GLY A 678 -8.65 11.59 -27.15
CA GLY A 678 -9.36 12.77 -27.66
C GLY A 678 -9.74 13.74 -26.55
N PRO A 679 -10.40 14.86 -26.88
CA PRO A 679 -10.72 15.91 -25.92
C PRO A 679 -11.95 15.56 -25.07
N ARG A 680 -12.06 14.30 -24.62
CA ARG A 680 -13.23 13.80 -23.88
C ARG A 680 -13.17 14.32 -22.44
N VAL A 681 -14.30 14.81 -21.94
CA VAL A 681 -14.47 15.31 -20.57
C VAL A 681 -15.63 14.62 -19.89
N ALA A 682 -15.46 14.40 -18.59
CA ALA A 682 -16.39 13.83 -17.65
C ALA A 682 -16.41 14.68 -16.37
N GLY A 683 -17.58 14.92 -15.78
CA GLY A 683 -17.72 15.63 -14.49
C GLY A 683 -18.50 14.81 -13.47
N PHE A 684 -18.04 14.80 -12.23
CA PHE A 684 -18.59 14.01 -11.13
C PHE A 684 -18.80 14.87 -9.89
N ASP A 685 -19.89 14.58 -9.18
CA ASP A 685 -20.25 15.23 -7.92
C ASP A 685 -19.26 14.87 -6.82
N GLY A 686 -18.61 15.86 -6.20
CA GLY A 686 -17.50 15.68 -5.26
C GLY A 686 -17.87 14.84 -4.06
N LYS A 687 -18.98 15.20 -3.40
CA LYS A 687 -19.55 14.46 -2.28
C LYS A 687 -19.84 12.99 -2.62
N SER A 688 -20.33 12.72 -3.83
CA SER A 688 -20.52 11.34 -4.29
C SER A 688 -19.21 10.59 -4.55
N VAL A 689 -18.16 11.30 -5.00
CA VAL A 689 -16.84 10.73 -5.22
C VAL A 689 -16.22 10.33 -3.89
N VAL A 690 -16.21 11.22 -2.89
CA VAL A 690 -15.67 10.89 -1.54
C VAL A 690 -16.48 9.83 -0.82
N ALA A 691 -17.78 9.70 -1.11
CA ALA A 691 -18.61 8.58 -0.68
C ALA A 691 -18.39 7.28 -1.48
N ASN A 692 -17.40 7.27 -2.39
CA ASN A 692 -17.06 6.17 -3.30
C ASN A 692 -18.25 5.65 -4.13
N ALA A 693 -19.17 6.55 -4.49
CA ALA A 693 -20.30 6.30 -5.38
C ALA A 693 -20.41 7.39 -6.46
N PRO A 694 -19.40 7.54 -7.35
CA PRO A 694 -19.30 8.68 -8.25
C PRO A 694 -20.53 8.85 -9.14
N ARG A 695 -21.18 10.02 -9.03
CA ARG A 695 -22.34 10.41 -9.81
C ARG A 695 -21.96 11.48 -10.82
N LYS A 696 -22.32 11.28 -12.08
CA LYS A 696 -22.10 12.27 -13.14
C LYS A 696 -22.91 13.55 -12.90
N LEU A 697 -22.28 14.70 -13.10
CA LEU A 697 -22.95 16.01 -13.12
C LEU A 697 -23.53 16.33 -14.50
N PHE A 698 -22.89 15.83 -15.55
CA PHE A 698 -23.28 16.00 -16.94
C PHE A 698 -22.81 14.81 -17.79
N ALA A 699 -23.34 14.70 -19.00
CA ALA A 699 -22.96 13.66 -19.94
C ALA A 699 -21.57 13.94 -20.52
N ASP A 700 -20.80 12.88 -20.75
CA ASP A 700 -19.49 12.99 -21.37
C ASP A 700 -19.59 13.65 -22.75
N PHE A 701 -18.66 14.57 -23.02
CA PHE A 701 -18.62 15.30 -24.28
C PHE A 701 -17.17 15.53 -24.74
N PHE A 702 -17.01 16.03 -25.96
CA PHE A 702 -15.71 16.44 -26.49
C PHE A 702 -15.58 17.97 -26.42
N ALA A 703 -14.61 18.47 -25.65
CA ALA A 703 -14.37 19.91 -25.45
C ALA A 703 -13.86 20.59 -26.73
N PHE A 704 -13.09 19.88 -27.55
CA PHE A 704 -12.64 20.32 -28.87
C PHE A 704 -13.16 19.40 -29.96
N GLU A 705 -12.69 19.61 -31.19
CA GLU A 705 -13.10 18.85 -32.37
C GLU A 705 -12.95 17.32 -32.14
N PRO A 706 -14.02 16.51 -32.30
CA PRO A 706 -14.03 15.09 -31.95
C PRO A 706 -13.03 14.20 -32.72
N THR A 707 -12.41 14.71 -33.78
CA THR A 707 -11.36 14.01 -34.53
C THR A 707 -9.99 14.12 -33.88
N LEU A 708 -9.81 15.06 -32.94
CA LEU A 708 -8.55 15.22 -32.23
C LEU A 708 -8.33 14.04 -31.29
N ARG A 709 -7.07 13.63 -31.15
CA ARG A 709 -6.65 12.53 -30.28
C ARG A 709 -5.56 12.94 -29.30
N ASN A 710 -5.21 14.22 -29.25
CA ASN A 710 -4.07 14.71 -28.47
C ASN A 710 -4.36 14.84 -26.97
N GLY A 711 -5.57 14.51 -26.52
CA GLY A 711 -6.04 14.80 -25.17
C GLY A 711 -6.19 16.30 -24.93
N ILE A 712 -6.46 16.66 -23.68
CA ILE A 712 -6.53 18.06 -23.22
C ILE A 712 -5.98 18.19 -21.79
N PHE A 713 -5.68 19.41 -21.40
CA PHE A 713 -5.52 19.82 -20.01
C PHE A 713 -6.82 20.46 -19.53
N VAL A 714 -7.10 20.36 -18.24
CA VAL A 714 -8.30 20.93 -17.63
C VAL A 714 -7.99 21.64 -16.33
N ALA A 715 -8.74 22.70 -16.06
CA ALA A 715 -8.84 23.40 -14.78
C ALA A 715 -10.32 23.73 -14.50
N ALA A 716 -10.63 24.10 -13.27
CA ALA A 716 -11.97 24.52 -12.87
C ALA A 716 -11.91 25.79 -12.01
N GLY A 717 -12.84 26.72 -12.21
CA GLY A 717 -12.96 27.95 -11.43
C GLY A 717 -14.07 28.86 -11.95
N ASP A 718 -14.68 29.67 -11.09
CA ASP A 718 -15.82 30.55 -11.44
C ASP A 718 -15.35 31.76 -12.26
N THR A 719 -15.29 31.63 -13.59
CA THR A 719 -14.74 32.68 -14.46
C THR A 719 -15.76 33.77 -14.79
N ASP A 720 -17.05 33.44 -14.75
CA ASP A 720 -18.13 34.38 -15.08
C ASP A 720 -18.85 34.98 -13.83
N GLY A 721 -18.40 34.62 -12.64
CA GLY A 721 -18.78 35.18 -11.35
C GLY A 721 -20.21 34.83 -10.94
N ASP A 722 -20.71 33.67 -11.36
CA ASP A 722 -22.06 33.20 -11.05
C ASP A 722 -22.15 32.37 -9.75
N GLY A 723 -21.00 32.13 -9.10
CA GLY A 723 -20.85 31.37 -7.87
C GLY A 723 -20.67 29.87 -8.09
N ILE A 724 -20.48 29.41 -9.33
CA ILE A 724 -20.23 28.02 -9.70
C ILE A 724 -18.97 27.93 -10.56
N ALA A 725 -18.16 26.89 -10.36
CA ALA A 725 -16.96 26.66 -11.14
C ALA A 725 -17.27 26.32 -12.60
N ASP A 726 -16.52 26.95 -13.51
CA ASP A 726 -16.51 26.70 -14.94
C ASP A 726 -15.42 25.72 -15.33
N LEU A 727 -15.62 25.00 -16.44
CA LEU A 727 -14.58 24.15 -17.03
C LEU A 727 -13.68 24.96 -17.96
N ILE A 728 -12.38 24.95 -17.71
CA ILE A 728 -11.36 25.53 -18.58
C ILE A 728 -10.59 24.39 -19.24
N ALA A 729 -10.59 24.33 -20.57
CA ALA A 729 -9.93 23.30 -21.37
C ALA A 729 -8.76 23.90 -22.16
N GLY A 730 -7.56 23.35 -21.97
CA GLY A 730 -6.36 23.65 -22.73
C GLY A 730 -6.04 22.55 -23.75
N GLY A 731 -5.64 22.93 -24.97
CA GLY A 731 -5.23 21.98 -26.01
C GLY A 731 -4.07 21.07 -25.54
N GLY A 732 -4.17 19.76 -25.80
CA GLY A 732 -3.11 18.79 -25.49
C GLY A 732 -1.91 18.82 -26.45
N PRO A 733 -0.85 18.04 -26.18
CA PRO A 733 0.38 18.01 -26.99
C PRO A 733 0.14 17.70 -28.47
N GLY A 734 0.74 18.46 -29.38
CA GLY A 734 0.49 18.39 -30.83
C GLY A 734 -0.68 19.28 -31.30
N GLY A 735 -1.45 19.86 -30.38
CA GLY A 735 -2.48 20.87 -30.65
C GLY A 735 -1.96 22.30 -30.47
N GLY A 736 -2.68 23.29 -31.02
CA GLY A 736 -2.38 24.70 -30.73
C GLY A 736 -2.65 25.06 -29.26
N PRO A 737 -2.07 26.16 -28.74
CA PRO A 737 -2.27 26.59 -27.35
C PRO A 737 -3.64 27.27 -27.17
N ARG A 738 -4.70 26.56 -27.56
CA ARG A 738 -6.08 27.03 -27.52
C ARG A 738 -6.67 26.79 -26.14
N VAL A 739 -7.30 27.81 -25.58
CA VAL A 739 -8.06 27.76 -24.33
C VAL A 739 -9.54 27.92 -24.66
N LEU A 740 -10.36 27.04 -24.09
CA LEU A 740 -11.80 27.03 -24.26
C LEU A 740 -12.47 26.94 -22.89
N VAL A 741 -13.42 27.82 -22.61
CA VAL A 741 -14.09 27.88 -21.29
C VAL A 741 -15.57 27.54 -21.46
N PHE A 742 -16.11 26.70 -20.59
CA PHE A 742 -17.53 26.29 -20.59
C PHE A 742 -18.16 26.55 -19.23
N GLY A 743 -19.31 27.21 -19.24
CA GLY A 743 -20.01 27.56 -18.01
C GLY A 743 -20.52 26.34 -17.23
N GLY A 744 -20.27 26.29 -15.92
CA GLY A 744 -20.64 25.15 -15.07
C GLY A 744 -22.15 24.86 -15.07
N GLN A 745 -22.97 25.91 -14.98
CA GLN A 745 -24.43 25.81 -15.04
C GLN A 745 -24.93 25.21 -16.37
N GLN A 746 -24.35 25.63 -17.48
CA GLN A 746 -24.69 25.16 -18.82
C GLN A 746 -24.31 23.69 -18.96
N LEU A 747 -23.13 23.30 -18.49
CA LEU A 747 -22.66 21.91 -18.53
C LEU A 747 -23.62 20.97 -17.79
N ARG A 748 -24.11 21.33 -16.59
CA ARG A 748 -25.09 20.53 -15.84
C ARG A 748 -26.40 20.29 -16.57
N THR A 749 -26.76 21.16 -17.50
CA THR A 749 -27.93 21.00 -18.38
C THR A 749 -27.59 20.40 -19.75
N ASN A 750 -26.37 19.87 -19.90
CA ASN A 750 -25.78 19.32 -21.13
C ASN A 750 -25.74 20.33 -22.28
N GLN A 751 -25.47 21.60 -21.97
CA GLN A 751 -25.27 22.67 -22.95
C GLN A 751 -23.77 23.01 -23.05
N TYR A 752 -23.19 22.76 -24.22
CA TYR A 752 -21.75 22.89 -24.48
C TYR A 752 -21.45 24.17 -25.28
N VAL A 753 -21.80 25.33 -24.73
CA VAL A 753 -21.58 26.64 -25.38
C VAL A 753 -20.37 27.31 -24.72
N PRO A 754 -19.30 27.64 -25.46
CA PRO A 754 -18.13 28.28 -24.86
C PRO A 754 -18.42 29.70 -24.36
N LEU A 755 -17.98 29.99 -23.14
CA LEU A 755 -17.89 31.35 -22.56
C LEU A 755 -16.71 32.13 -23.13
N ALA A 756 -15.61 31.43 -23.46
CA ALA A 756 -14.43 32.01 -24.09
C ALA A 756 -13.73 31.01 -25.01
N ASN A 757 -13.05 31.54 -26.03
CA ASN A 757 -12.30 30.76 -27.01
C ASN A 757 -11.17 31.59 -27.62
N PHE A 758 -9.94 31.37 -27.16
CA PHE A 758 -8.77 32.17 -27.54
C PHE A 758 -7.49 31.33 -27.59
N PHE A 759 -6.40 31.93 -28.04
CA PHE A 759 -5.07 31.29 -28.02
C PHE A 759 -4.20 31.96 -26.96
N ALA A 760 -3.51 31.16 -26.15
CA ALA A 760 -2.50 31.65 -25.22
C ALA A 760 -1.11 31.63 -25.87
N GLY A 761 -0.36 32.72 -25.76
CA GLY A 761 0.98 32.82 -26.32
C GLY A 761 1.05 32.71 -27.86
N ASP A 762 2.08 32.04 -28.38
CA ASP A 762 2.32 31.89 -29.82
C ASP A 762 1.30 30.95 -30.49
N VAL A 763 0.44 31.50 -31.33
CA VAL A 763 -0.60 30.78 -32.08
C VAL A 763 -0.05 29.68 -33.00
N ASP A 764 1.22 29.77 -33.40
CA ASP A 764 1.88 28.79 -34.25
C ASP A 764 2.48 27.62 -33.46
N SER A 765 2.58 27.74 -32.13
CA SER A 765 2.98 26.63 -31.26
C SER A 765 2.05 25.42 -31.41
N ARG A 766 2.61 24.22 -31.31
CA ARG A 766 1.87 22.96 -31.29
C ARG A 766 2.15 22.14 -30.04
N GLY A 767 2.69 22.75 -28.99
CA GLY A 767 2.95 22.08 -27.71
C GLY A 767 1.70 21.86 -26.85
N GLY A 768 0.56 22.41 -27.25
CA GLY A 768 -0.61 22.56 -26.38
C GLY A 768 -0.46 23.70 -25.37
N VAL A 769 -1.33 23.74 -24.37
CA VAL A 769 -1.30 24.73 -23.28
C VAL A 769 -1.79 24.10 -21.98
N ARG A 770 -1.06 24.30 -20.88
CA ARG A 770 -1.46 23.89 -19.53
C ARG A 770 -2.25 25.03 -18.93
N VAL A 771 -3.27 24.69 -18.15
CA VAL A 771 -4.20 25.65 -17.56
C VAL A 771 -4.34 25.38 -16.07
N SER A 772 -4.41 26.44 -15.29
CA SER A 772 -4.87 26.48 -13.90
C SER A 772 -5.79 27.69 -13.73
N ALA A 773 -6.56 27.72 -12.66
CA ALA A 773 -7.51 28.79 -12.39
C ALA A 773 -7.46 29.19 -10.91
N ASP A 774 -7.46 30.50 -10.65
CA ASP A 774 -7.52 31.06 -9.29
C ASP A 774 -7.89 32.55 -9.35
N ASP A 775 -8.39 33.14 -8.26
CA ASP A 775 -8.72 34.58 -8.18
C ASP A 775 -7.45 35.41 -7.90
N LEU A 776 -6.64 35.59 -8.95
CA LEU A 776 -5.34 36.27 -8.83
C LEU A 776 -5.46 37.76 -8.48
N ASP A 777 -6.63 38.39 -8.69
CA ASP A 777 -6.82 39.83 -8.47
C ASP A 777 -7.88 40.23 -7.43
N GLY A 778 -8.47 39.22 -6.77
CA GLY A 778 -9.40 39.37 -5.65
C GLY A 778 -10.75 39.96 -6.06
N ASP A 779 -11.15 39.82 -7.33
CA ASP A 779 -12.42 40.34 -7.85
C ASP A 779 -13.60 39.36 -7.71
N GLY A 780 -13.33 38.18 -7.14
CA GLY A 780 -14.31 37.11 -6.93
C GLY A 780 -14.59 36.30 -8.20
N ARG A 781 -13.74 36.42 -9.23
CA ARG A 781 -13.78 35.59 -10.44
C ARG A 781 -12.45 34.89 -10.59
N ALA A 782 -12.49 33.63 -10.99
CA ALA A 782 -11.29 32.89 -11.34
C ALA A 782 -10.65 33.49 -12.61
N ASP A 783 -9.36 33.82 -12.50
CA ASP A 783 -8.46 34.13 -13.58
C ASP A 783 -7.82 32.85 -14.12
N ILE A 784 -7.40 32.86 -15.39
CA ILE A 784 -6.78 31.70 -16.05
C ILE A 784 -5.27 31.91 -16.13
N LEU A 785 -4.51 31.05 -15.44
CA LEU A 785 -3.07 30.94 -15.60
C LEU A 785 -2.73 29.89 -16.66
N THR A 786 -1.83 30.23 -17.58
CA THR A 786 -1.41 29.35 -18.67
C THR A 786 0.09 29.12 -18.66
N GLY A 787 0.48 27.87 -18.89
CA GLY A 787 1.88 27.46 -19.06
C GLY A 787 2.14 26.94 -20.47
N ALA A 788 3.30 27.29 -21.03
CA ALA A 788 3.72 26.84 -22.34
C ALA A 788 3.70 25.31 -22.49
N GLY A 789 3.27 24.88 -23.67
CA GLY A 789 3.24 23.48 -24.10
C GLY A 789 4.62 22.84 -24.24
N SER A 790 4.65 21.54 -24.52
CA SER A 790 5.92 20.83 -24.81
C SER A 790 6.65 21.49 -25.99
N ASP A 791 7.97 21.57 -25.89
CA ASP A 791 8.87 22.18 -26.89
C ASP A 791 8.49 23.62 -27.32
N SER A 792 7.78 24.36 -26.45
CA SER A 792 7.24 25.70 -26.76
C SER A 792 7.83 26.82 -25.90
N GLY A 793 8.96 26.55 -25.21
CA GLY A 793 9.62 27.46 -24.28
C GLY A 793 9.02 27.43 -22.88
N SER A 794 9.30 28.48 -22.08
CA SER A 794 8.94 28.56 -20.67
C SER A 794 7.94 29.67 -20.34
N GLY A 795 7.19 30.14 -21.34
CA GLY A 795 6.24 31.23 -21.20
C GLY A 795 5.09 30.89 -20.25
N VAL A 796 4.77 31.85 -19.38
CA VAL A 796 3.63 31.84 -18.47
C VAL A 796 2.83 33.12 -18.68
N ALA A 797 1.51 33.00 -18.82
CA ALA A 797 0.62 34.14 -19.01
C ALA A 797 -0.68 33.97 -18.21
N ALA A 798 -1.18 35.07 -17.63
CA ALA A 798 -2.47 35.12 -16.96
C ALA A 798 -3.49 35.93 -17.76
N TYR A 799 -4.75 35.51 -17.71
CA TYR A 799 -5.89 36.16 -18.36
C TYR A 799 -7.00 36.34 -17.35
N ARG A 800 -7.52 37.56 -17.20
CA ARG A 800 -8.50 37.84 -16.16
C ARG A 800 -9.89 37.29 -16.51
N GLY A 801 -10.58 36.70 -15.54
CA GLY A 801 -11.95 36.20 -15.69
C GLY A 801 -12.91 37.29 -16.19
N LYS A 802 -12.84 38.49 -15.62
CA LYS A 802 -13.65 39.66 -16.04
C LYS A 802 -13.43 40.11 -17.49
N ASP A 803 -12.30 39.77 -18.09
CA ASP A 803 -11.94 40.16 -19.46
C ASP A 803 -12.27 39.06 -20.49
N LEU A 804 -12.78 37.91 -20.03
CA LEU A 804 -13.18 36.81 -20.91
C LEU A 804 -14.46 37.13 -21.67
N ALA A 805 -14.49 36.72 -22.94
CA ALA A 805 -15.65 36.88 -23.81
C ALA A 805 -15.72 35.74 -24.83
N ALA A 806 -16.94 35.45 -25.30
CA ALA A 806 -17.18 34.34 -26.24
C ALA A 806 -16.45 34.50 -27.58
N VAL A 807 -16.07 35.73 -27.95
CA VAL A 807 -15.31 36.06 -29.16
C VAL A 807 -14.27 37.12 -28.83
N GLY A 808 -13.03 36.89 -29.27
CA GLY A 808 -11.93 37.85 -29.15
C GLY A 808 -10.77 37.30 -28.34
N GLN A 809 -9.63 37.99 -28.40
CA GLN A 809 -8.45 37.69 -27.60
C GLN A 809 -8.53 38.51 -26.31
N PRO A 810 -8.59 37.89 -25.12
CA PRO A 810 -8.51 38.64 -23.87
C PRO A 810 -7.13 39.27 -23.72
N PRO A 811 -7.02 40.47 -23.12
CA PRO A 811 -5.74 41.05 -22.78
C PRO A 811 -5.00 40.17 -21.76
N THR A 812 -3.69 40.06 -21.92
CA THR A 812 -2.83 39.41 -20.93
C THR A 812 -2.73 40.29 -19.68
N ALA A 813 -2.99 39.72 -18.50
CA ALA A 813 -2.86 40.39 -17.22
C ALA A 813 -1.38 40.58 -16.83
N PHE A 814 -0.60 39.51 -16.99
CA PHE A 814 0.87 39.50 -16.98
C PHE A 814 1.41 38.36 -17.83
N GLU A 815 2.65 38.50 -18.28
CA GLU A 815 3.41 37.47 -18.97
C GLU A 815 4.87 37.50 -18.52
N PHE A 816 5.48 36.33 -18.37
CA PHE A 816 6.91 36.18 -18.08
C PHE A 816 7.42 34.81 -18.54
N GLU A 817 8.73 34.66 -18.60
CA GLU A 817 9.40 33.37 -18.83
C GLU A 817 9.77 32.74 -17.48
N ALA A 818 9.41 31.48 -17.26
CA ALA A 818 9.87 30.74 -16.09
C ALA A 818 11.41 30.60 -16.15
N ALA A 819 12.06 30.58 -14.97
CA ALA A 819 13.51 30.75 -14.88
C ALA A 819 14.35 29.65 -15.58
N ASP A 820 13.72 28.51 -15.92
CA ASP A 820 14.32 27.39 -16.63
C ASP A 820 13.43 27.00 -17.82
N ASP A 821 14.04 26.45 -18.88
CA ASP A 821 13.31 25.88 -20.03
C ASP A 821 13.25 24.36 -19.92
N SER A 822 12.13 23.77 -20.31
CA SER A 822 11.90 22.33 -20.26
C SER A 822 11.24 21.85 -21.54
N ALA A 823 11.74 20.75 -22.10
CA ALA A 823 11.10 20.08 -23.24
C ALA A 823 9.64 19.65 -22.94
N ASP A 824 9.35 19.35 -21.66
CA ASP A 824 8.00 19.02 -21.22
C ASP A 824 7.10 20.25 -21.06
N GLY A 825 7.62 21.48 -21.17
CA GLY A 825 6.93 22.75 -20.94
C GLY A 825 6.70 23.09 -19.47
N VAL A 826 5.75 23.99 -19.19
CA VAL A 826 5.48 24.51 -17.83
C VAL A 826 4.14 23.99 -17.32
N PHE A 827 4.16 23.32 -16.17
CA PHE A 827 2.96 22.92 -15.44
C PHE A 827 2.60 24.02 -14.44
N VAL A 828 1.40 24.58 -14.57
CA VAL A 828 0.86 25.61 -13.68
C VAL A 828 -0.12 24.96 -12.71
N GLY A 829 -0.10 25.40 -11.45
CA GLY A 829 -1.01 24.88 -10.43
C GLY A 829 -0.96 25.67 -9.14
#